data_AF-A0AAV3SBK3-F1
#
_entry.id   AF-A0AAV3SBK3-F1
#
_cell.length_a   1.000
_cell.length_b   1.000
_cell.length_c   1.000
_cell.angle_alpha   90.00
_cell.angle_beta   90.00
_cell.angle_gamma   90.00
#
_symmetry.space_group_name_H-M   'P 1'
#
loop_
_entity.id
_entity.type
_entity.pdbx_description
1 polymer ?
#
loop_
_entity_poly.entity_id
_entity_poly.type
_entity_poly.pdbx_seq_one_letter_code
_entity_poly.pdbx_strand_id
1 'polypeptide(L)'
;MSQHTHEHTDSGASSQPSESETGISISPSGSGGQLTLTQQSPLSAVTTVTLDVPVGGIWERITTTDGFQSALEAAVEELVGDKPAGARAYALEQLGVTALDGLYASAVAALADENPIHNRWQEQALQLTQDFGSAERSVVGLHAPVGEIVDGPLAVLRVSTAMPTVAVRVDDAFDELRADQRADIVELLADLANTVDLRIVATGRWQRKLAQEYREQLPAVSEQCSAGPSAGAIAATVKKARTALDPDGRKVRILHQLAEQTSETLSYNQLYALHEVSDGAIRQCLTTGDPSLAELGLVETFSRAAGRGSAVELLAAGREFLDRLDAEIGRQQRLKSVVSETGNPSDDSRVTPPAHEGRHSPDAEAEAVAGRSGCGSGAGVADDRDFDRHRLPHHHQVRSAARHRYAATAGTATDGGITLVDHPISEKDDRGEPHWYYDHEDDRLLVGAEYDNPMKGWVCIALALADPQTFRHVLTPERFETGKLSDMLADHTDLLRNSRCLGYLADRNATAEDYTDALLEAANDLRELTKDWYHGNFEDSSRFRATILREAHGLAGTMVHLLDLADVDLVREFRLPNFARDYDESDRHDLAKTIAIGASIQSRYREFTAYRQLFECREDKRESAIPPRVDADDPLGECVGSFVLVGKSVSSLADPLRRRLTNQEVHDDAPEFGIRVPVETADKRRHIAQTVKCMCDQKSIRPTRAATSMLGALTGTPYDAAKALHNLGSETKAPGRRVRLDEVRYALSTLDTDRILSAMEKPALSKIVHALLVAETPLVQSELAERAGVSARSIRTHTERLAAFDFIHETDAGWRFTLPLRGDGKHDERGDDVLPWFVATSDEGDEQEQDTFVRDVLAEVVHDLLPPDQYADPDDPIAGALFSEPRERISTLREAWEWLDPWLSVAQMLCDSTTTDCSHAGSECDPNCSGEIAMIGVEPDQASLAAAAGGGG
;
A
#
# COMPACT_ATOMS: atom_id res chain seq x y z
N MET A 1 -63.79 -59.92 -30.54
CA MET A 1 -64.35 -61.15 -31.15
C MET A 1 -63.18 -62.09 -31.39
N SER A 2 -63.30 -63.39 -31.07
CA SER A 2 -62.40 -64.50 -31.51
C SER A 2 -60.93 -64.42 -31.02
N GLN A 3 -60.28 -65.36 -30.31
CA GLN A 3 -60.31 -66.85 -30.22
C GLN A 3 -60.10 -67.55 -31.57
N HIS A 4 -59.28 -68.59 -31.77
CA HIS A 4 -58.17 -69.27 -31.04
C HIS A 4 -57.13 -69.69 -32.12
N THR A 5 -56.08 -70.54 -32.02
CA THR A 5 -55.60 -71.64 -31.11
C THR A 5 -54.08 -71.74 -31.37
N HIS A 6 -53.13 -71.96 -30.45
CA HIS A 6 -52.88 -73.04 -29.47
C HIS A 6 -52.55 -74.44 -30.05
N GLU A 7 -51.25 -74.81 -29.98
CA GLU A 7 -50.61 -76.11 -29.65
C GLU A 7 -49.08 -75.82 -29.62
N HIS A 8 -48.25 -76.08 -28.59
CA HIS A 8 -47.88 -77.33 -27.85
C HIS A 8 -47.21 -78.38 -28.77
N THR A 9 -46.09 -79.05 -28.42
CA THR A 9 -45.16 -79.05 -27.26
C THR A 9 -43.76 -79.51 -27.76
N ASP A 10 -42.62 -79.60 -27.06
CA ASP A 10 -42.16 -79.52 -25.63
C ASP A 10 -40.61 -79.26 -25.66
N SER A 11 -39.76 -79.20 -24.62
CA SER A 11 -39.81 -79.22 -23.13
C SER A 11 -38.42 -78.80 -22.58
N GLY A 12 -38.30 -78.32 -21.32
CA GLY A 12 -37.08 -78.54 -20.51
C GLY A 12 -36.50 -77.39 -19.67
N ALA A 13 -36.12 -77.73 -18.42
CA ALA A 13 -35.35 -76.95 -17.43
C ALA A 13 -36.02 -75.72 -16.76
N SER A 14 -35.53 -75.38 -15.55
CA SER A 14 -36.17 -74.51 -14.55
C SER A 14 -35.23 -73.44 -14.02
N SER A 15 -35.73 -72.22 -13.80
CA SER A 15 -35.53 -71.40 -12.58
C SER A 15 -36.46 -70.16 -12.58
N GLN A 16 -36.63 -69.53 -11.43
CA GLN A 16 -37.58 -68.43 -11.17
C GLN A 16 -36.89 -67.03 -11.16
N PRO A 17 -37.62 -65.90 -11.04
CA PRO A 17 -37.26 -64.65 -11.71
C PRO A 17 -36.26 -63.75 -10.95
N SER A 18 -35.62 -62.86 -11.70
CA SER A 18 -34.94 -61.66 -11.19
C SER A 18 -35.96 -60.59 -10.80
N GLU A 19 -35.80 -59.99 -9.62
CA GLU A 19 -36.62 -58.87 -9.14
C GLU A 19 -36.23 -57.55 -9.81
N SER A 20 -37.14 -56.57 -9.78
CA SER A 20 -36.97 -55.28 -10.45
C SER A 20 -36.59 -54.18 -9.45
N GLU A 21 -35.31 -53.83 -9.39
CA GLU A 21 -34.84 -52.71 -8.55
C GLU A 21 -35.28 -51.37 -9.13
N THR A 22 -36.19 -50.68 -8.43
CA THR A 22 -36.53 -49.29 -8.71
C THR A 22 -35.51 -48.38 -8.06
N GLY A 23 -34.41 -48.09 -8.78
CA GLY A 23 -33.38 -47.17 -8.30
C GLY A 23 -33.94 -45.77 -8.07
N ILE A 24 -34.00 -45.36 -6.80
CA ILE A 24 -34.38 -44.00 -6.40
C ILE A 24 -33.13 -43.13 -6.46
N SER A 25 -33.05 -42.24 -7.44
CA SER A 25 -32.03 -41.19 -7.45
C SER A 25 -32.39 -40.15 -6.39
N ILE A 26 -31.64 -40.13 -5.30
CA ILE A 26 -31.70 -39.08 -4.27
C ILE A 26 -30.54 -38.13 -4.54
N SER A 27 -30.85 -36.91 -4.95
CA SER A 27 -29.87 -35.81 -4.94
C SER A 27 -29.75 -35.29 -3.50
N PRO A 28 -28.55 -35.18 -2.90
CA PRO A 28 -28.40 -34.47 -1.64
C PRO A 28 -28.81 -33.01 -1.83
N SER A 29 -29.58 -32.47 -0.88
CA SER A 29 -30.17 -31.13 -0.97
C SER A 29 -29.90 -30.26 0.26
N GLY A 30 -28.86 -30.58 1.02
CA GLY A 30 -28.31 -29.67 2.02
C GLY A 30 -27.54 -28.54 1.35
N SER A 31 -27.63 -27.33 1.91
CA SER A 31 -26.61 -26.31 1.67
C SER A 31 -25.30 -26.79 2.28
N GLY A 32 -24.19 -26.72 1.54
CA GLY A 32 -22.87 -27.04 2.07
C GLY A 32 -22.49 -26.15 3.25
N GLY A 33 -21.55 -26.61 4.07
CA GLY A 33 -20.98 -25.80 5.16
C GLY A 33 -20.27 -24.53 4.64
N GLN A 34 -19.89 -23.65 5.57
CA GLN A 34 -19.14 -22.43 5.26
C GLN A 34 -18.07 -22.16 6.32
N LEU A 35 -16.90 -21.67 5.89
CA LEU A 35 -15.90 -21.04 6.76
C LEU A 35 -16.12 -19.53 6.82
N THR A 36 -16.20 -18.96 8.02
CA THR A 36 -16.12 -17.51 8.24
C THR A 36 -14.99 -17.12 9.19
N LEU A 37 -14.16 -16.16 8.78
CA LEU A 37 -13.21 -15.47 9.67
C LEU A 37 -13.94 -14.37 10.47
N THR A 38 -13.67 -14.27 11.77
CA THR A 38 -14.25 -13.23 12.64
C THR A 38 -13.28 -12.80 13.75
N GLN A 39 -13.31 -11.52 14.13
CA GLN A 39 -12.58 -10.99 15.30
C GLN A 39 -13.36 -11.21 16.62
N GLN A 40 -14.60 -11.71 16.55
CA GLN A 40 -15.53 -11.82 17.67
C GLN A 40 -16.21 -13.19 17.73
N SER A 41 -16.40 -13.72 18.94
CA SER A 41 -17.10 -14.99 19.16
C SER A 41 -18.59 -14.87 18.81
N PRO A 42 -19.15 -15.75 17.97
CA PRO A 42 -20.56 -15.70 17.59
C PRO A 42 -21.50 -16.11 18.74
N LEU A 43 -22.54 -15.31 18.98
CA LEU A 43 -23.57 -15.58 20.00
C LEU A 43 -24.40 -16.85 19.77
N SER A 44 -24.29 -17.48 18.59
CA SER A 44 -25.07 -18.64 18.15
C SER A 44 -24.29 -19.95 18.07
N ALA A 45 -23.02 -19.99 18.46
CA ALA A 45 -22.24 -21.23 18.36
C ALA A 45 -22.69 -22.29 19.37
N VAL A 46 -22.77 -23.54 18.90
CA VAL A 46 -23.11 -24.71 19.74
C VAL A 46 -21.92 -25.21 20.57
N THR A 47 -20.69 -24.81 20.19
CA THR A 47 -19.44 -25.01 20.93
C THR A 47 -18.40 -23.97 20.53
N THR A 48 -17.44 -23.67 21.42
CA THR A 48 -16.29 -22.78 21.17
C THR A 48 -15.01 -23.43 21.71
N VAL A 49 -14.02 -23.66 20.84
CA VAL A 49 -12.80 -24.44 21.18
C VAL A 49 -11.52 -23.70 20.75
N THR A 50 -10.51 -23.65 21.62
CA THR A 50 -9.19 -23.07 21.32
C THR A 50 -8.24 -24.08 20.66
N LEU A 51 -7.40 -23.65 19.72
CA LEU A 51 -6.39 -24.46 19.02
C LEU A 51 -5.04 -24.60 19.76
N ASP A 52 -5.06 -24.96 21.05
CA ASP A 52 -3.88 -25.14 21.92
C ASP A 52 -3.42 -26.61 22.08
N VAL A 53 -4.09 -27.56 21.43
CA VAL A 53 -3.82 -29.01 21.55
C VAL A 53 -3.87 -29.72 20.18
N PRO A 54 -3.27 -30.91 20.02
CA PRO A 54 -3.33 -31.67 18.77
C PRO A 54 -4.75 -32.05 18.35
N VAL A 55 -4.94 -32.30 17.05
CA VAL A 55 -6.23 -32.50 16.37
C VAL A 55 -7.26 -33.37 17.12
N GLY A 56 -6.86 -34.51 17.69
CA GLY A 56 -7.77 -35.39 18.44
C GLY A 56 -8.34 -34.74 19.72
N GLY A 57 -7.56 -33.90 20.40
CA GLY A 57 -8.02 -33.13 21.56
C GLY A 57 -8.89 -31.92 21.18
N ILE A 58 -8.78 -31.42 19.96
CA ILE A 58 -9.71 -30.42 19.40
C ILE A 58 -11.06 -31.11 19.12
N TRP A 59 -11.02 -32.27 18.46
CA TRP A 59 -12.19 -33.08 18.15
C TRP A 59 -12.95 -33.55 19.41
N GLU A 60 -12.23 -34.04 20.43
CA GLU A 60 -12.78 -34.41 21.74
C GLU A 60 -13.57 -33.25 22.38
N ARG A 61 -13.01 -32.03 22.37
CA ARG A 61 -13.68 -30.83 22.94
C ARG A 61 -14.93 -30.42 22.17
N ILE A 62 -14.88 -30.46 20.83
CA ILE A 62 -16.05 -30.18 19.98
C ILE A 62 -17.18 -31.17 20.31
N THR A 63 -16.87 -32.46 20.28
CA THR A 63 -17.84 -33.56 20.45
C THR A 63 -18.30 -33.80 21.89
N THR A 64 -17.57 -33.30 22.88
CA THR A 64 -17.98 -33.35 24.30
C THR A 64 -19.04 -32.29 24.65
N THR A 65 -19.30 -31.32 23.77
CA THR A 65 -20.23 -30.21 24.06
C THR A 65 -21.69 -30.59 23.80
N ASP A 66 -22.57 -30.41 24.79
CA ASP A 66 -24.03 -30.68 24.74
C ASP A 66 -24.70 -30.21 23.43
N GLY A 67 -24.33 -29.01 22.94
CA GLY A 67 -24.90 -28.43 21.73
C GLY A 67 -24.50 -29.15 20.43
N PHE A 68 -23.29 -29.69 20.36
CA PHE A 68 -22.85 -30.51 19.22
C PHE A 68 -23.49 -31.91 19.29
N GLN A 69 -23.57 -32.50 20.48
CA GLN A 69 -24.24 -33.78 20.70
C GLN A 69 -25.72 -33.70 20.32
N SER A 70 -26.42 -32.65 20.77
CA SER A 70 -27.82 -32.38 20.41
C SER A 70 -28.04 -32.22 18.90
N ALA A 71 -27.07 -31.61 18.18
CA ALA A 71 -27.13 -31.48 16.73
C ALA A 71 -26.94 -32.83 16.01
N LEU A 72 -26.02 -33.67 16.50
CA LEU A 72 -25.81 -35.03 15.98
C LEU A 72 -27.01 -35.95 16.26
N GLU A 73 -27.59 -35.89 17.46
CA GLU A 73 -28.82 -36.60 17.81
C GLU A 73 -29.99 -36.21 16.90
N ALA A 74 -30.20 -34.90 16.69
CA ALA A 74 -31.23 -34.38 15.79
C ALA A 74 -31.00 -34.82 14.33
N ALA A 75 -29.75 -34.86 13.87
CA ALA A 75 -29.40 -35.34 12.53
C ALA A 75 -29.68 -36.84 12.35
N VAL A 76 -29.36 -37.69 13.34
CA VAL A 76 -29.70 -39.12 13.28
C VAL A 76 -31.21 -39.35 13.32
N GLU A 77 -31.94 -38.62 14.16
CA GLU A 77 -33.40 -38.72 14.23
C GLU A 77 -34.08 -38.25 12.93
N GLU A 78 -33.60 -37.17 12.30
CA GLU A 78 -34.07 -36.74 10.97
C GLU A 78 -33.86 -37.83 9.91
N LEU A 79 -32.66 -38.42 9.86
CA LEU A 79 -32.28 -39.35 8.79
C LEU A 79 -32.90 -40.75 8.96
N VAL A 80 -32.99 -41.26 10.20
CA VAL A 80 -33.38 -42.66 10.47
C VAL A 80 -34.38 -42.87 11.61
N GLY A 81 -34.90 -41.82 12.24
CA GLY A 81 -35.93 -41.90 13.29
C GLY A 81 -37.17 -42.69 12.87
N ASP A 82 -37.68 -42.42 11.66
CA ASP A 82 -38.86 -43.08 11.08
C ASP A 82 -38.65 -44.58 10.74
N LYS A 83 -37.41 -45.08 10.77
CA LYS A 83 -37.05 -46.44 10.35
C LYS A 83 -37.03 -47.39 11.55
N PRO A 84 -37.47 -48.66 11.39
CA PRO A 84 -37.37 -49.65 12.45
C PRO A 84 -35.90 -49.88 12.82
N ALA A 85 -35.59 -49.98 14.12
CA ALA A 85 -34.23 -49.98 14.66
C ALA A 85 -33.22 -50.87 13.89
N GLY A 86 -33.61 -52.09 13.51
CA GLY A 86 -32.77 -53.03 12.76
C GLY A 86 -32.45 -52.65 11.31
N ALA A 87 -33.00 -51.55 10.78
CA ALA A 87 -32.71 -51.00 9.46
C ALA A 87 -31.97 -49.64 9.51
N ARG A 88 -31.82 -49.03 10.70
CA ARG A 88 -31.24 -47.69 10.86
C ARG A 88 -29.77 -47.63 10.46
N ALA A 89 -28.96 -48.58 10.95
CA ALA A 89 -27.53 -48.67 10.62
C ALA A 89 -27.28 -48.76 9.12
N TYR A 90 -27.94 -49.71 8.44
CA TYR A 90 -27.84 -49.87 6.98
C TYR A 90 -28.30 -48.63 6.21
N ALA A 91 -29.34 -47.91 6.69
CA ALA A 91 -29.75 -46.66 6.08
C ALA A 91 -28.66 -45.57 6.19
N LEU A 92 -27.94 -45.46 7.32
CA LEU A 92 -26.81 -44.53 7.45
C LEU A 92 -25.62 -44.96 6.56
N GLU A 93 -25.31 -46.25 6.45
CA GLU A 93 -24.28 -46.76 5.53
C GLU A 93 -24.60 -46.39 4.07
N GLN A 94 -25.86 -46.54 3.63
CA GLN A 94 -26.30 -46.15 2.28
C GLN A 94 -26.31 -44.63 2.04
N LEU A 95 -26.21 -43.82 3.09
CA LEU A 95 -26.03 -42.36 3.02
C LEU A 95 -24.55 -41.94 3.11
N GLY A 96 -23.60 -42.89 3.17
CA GLY A 96 -22.16 -42.62 3.18
C GLY A 96 -21.53 -42.54 4.58
N VAL A 97 -22.21 -43.02 5.62
CA VAL A 97 -21.63 -43.17 6.97
C VAL A 97 -20.89 -44.51 7.04
N THR A 98 -19.65 -44.56 6.55
CA THR A 98 -18.87 -45.79 6.35
C THR A 98 -17.69 -46.00 7.30
N ALA A 99 -17.40 -45.04 8.20
CA ALA A 99 -16.31 -45.16 9.18
C ALA A 99 -16.37 -46.45 10.03
N LEU A 100 -15.18 -46.95 10.38
CA LEU A 100 -14.93 -48.21 11.08
C LEU A 100 -15.56 -49.43 10.38
N ASP A 101 -15.45 -49.51 9.05
CA ASP A 101 -16.10 -50.51 8.19
C ASP A 101 -17.63 -50.60 8.43
N GLY A 102 -18.29 -49.45 8.58
CA GLY A 102 -19.73 -49.32 8.89
C GLY A 102 -20.09 -49.51 10.38
N LEU A 103 -19.13 -49.86 11.24
CA LEU A 103 -19.38 -50.03 12.68
C LEU A 103 -19.78 -48.71 13.36
N TYR A 104 -19.34 -47.55 12.85
CA TYR A 104 -19.80 -46.26 13.35
C TYR A 104 -21.30 -46.03 13.08
N ALA A 105 -21.78 -46.32 11.86
CA ALA A 105 -23.22 -46.27 11.54
C ALA A 105 -24.05 -47.20 12.43
N SER A 106 -23.53 -48.37 12.76
CA SER A 106 -24.16 -49.31 13.69
C SER A 106 -24.23 -48.81 15.13
N ALA A 107 -23.28 -47.99 15.58
CA ALA A 107 -23.30 -47.38 16.91
C ALA A 107 -24.19 -46.12 16.95
N VAL A 108 -23.97 -45.17 16.02
CA VAL A 108 -24.64 -43.86 16.03
C VAL A 108 -26.14 -43.95 15.78
N ALA A 109 -26.62 -45.01 15.12
CA ALA A 109 -28.04 -45.34 14.98
C ALA A 109 -28.79 -45.53 16.32
N ALA A 110 -28.08 -45.69 17.45
CA ALA A 110 -28.68 -45.75 18.78
C ALA A 110 -29.19 -44.39 19.28
N LEU A 111 -28.71 -43.26 18.72
CA LEU A 111 -29.14 -41.92 19.13
C LEU A 111 -30.66 -41.71 18.93
N ALA A 112 -31.22 -42.26 17.85
CA ALA A 112 -32.65 -42.23 17.53
C ALA A 112 -33.55 -43.17 18.39
N ASP A 113 -33.05 -43.83 19.44
CA ASP A 113 -33.86 -44.73 20.28
C ASP A 113 -34.50 -44.00 21.47
N GLU A 114 -35.81 -43.73 21.39
CA GLU A 114 -36.59 -43.12 22.49
C GLU A 114 -36.65 -44.00 23.76
N ASN A 115 -36.19 -45.25 23.73
CA ASN A 115 -36.33 -46.20 24.83
C ASN A 115 -35.27 -45.97 25.94
N PRO A 116 -35.63 -45.49 27.15
CA PRO A 116 -34.67 -45.16 28.21
C PRO A 116 -33.93 -46.37 28.81
N ILE A 117 -34.27 -47.60 28.41
CA ILE A 117 -33.49 -48.81 28.73
C ILE A 117 -32.19 -48.87 27.90
N HIS A 118 -32.12 -48.15 26.78
CA HIS A 118 -31.01 -48.16 25.82
C HIS A 118 -30.01 -47.00 26.00
N ASN A 119 -30.15 -46.17 27.04
CA ASN A 119 -29.26 -45.04 27.36
C ASN A 119 -27.77 -45.38 27.27
N ARG A 120 -27.37 -46.60 27.68
CA ARG A 120 -25.99 -47.07 27.60
C ARG A 120 -25.44 -47.18 26.16
N TRP A 121 -26.29 -47.46 25.18
CA TRP A 121 -25.89 -47.49 23.77
C TRP A 121 -25.75 -46.07 23.20
N GLN A 122 -26.56 -45.12 23.66
CA GLN A 122 -26.41 -43.69 23.35
C GLN A 122 -25.11 -43.14 23.97
N GLU A 123 -24.84 -43.42 25.26
CA GLU A 123 -23.55 -43.16 25.92
C GLU A 123 -22.36 -43.72 25.12
N GLN A 124 -22.46 -44.97 24.63
CA GLN A 124 -21.39 -45.59 23.82
C GLN A 124 -21.28 -44.99 22.41
N ALA A 125 -22.35 -44.49 21.80
CA ALA A 125 -22.31 -43.81 20.50
C ALA A 125 -21.65 -42.43 20.60
N LEU A 126 -21.98 -41.67 21.64
CA LEU A 126 -21.34 -40.37 21.93
C LEU A 126 -19.86 -40.55 22.30
N GLN A 127 -19.53 -41.54 23.15
CA GLN A 127 -18.14 -41.87 23.47
C GLN A 127 -17.36 -42.28 22.21
N LEU A 128 -17.89 -43.18 21.38
CA LEU A 128 -17.23 -43.57 20.12
C LEU A 128 -17.02 -42.37 19.18
N THR A 129 -17.93 -41.39 19.21
CA THR A 129 -17.80 -40.14 18.44
C THR A 129 -16.65 -39.28 18.97
N GLN A 130 -16.43 -39.23 20.28
CA GLN A 130 -15.30 -38.53 20.92
C GLN A 130 -13.96 -39.25 20.70
N ASP A 131 -13.97 -40.58 20.61
CA ASP A 131 -12.76 -41.41 20.54
C ASP A 131 -11.95 -41.27 19.21
N PHE A 132 -12.47 -40.58 18.19
CA PHE A 132 -11.77 -40.35 16.92
C PHE A 132 -10.55 -39.44 17.10
N GLY A 133 -9.41 -39.86 16.56
CA GLY A 133 -8.12 -39.18 16.75
C GLY A 133 -7.47 -39.41 18.11
N SER A 134 -8.10 -40.17 19.02
CA SER A 134 -7.48 -40.56 20.29
C SER A 134 -6.32 -41.54 20.10
N ALA A 135 -5.26 -41.37 20.89
CA ALA A 135 -4.14 -42.31 20.92
C ALA A 135 -4.47 -43.64 21.63
N GLU A 136 -5.60 -43.71 22.33
CA GLU A 136 -6.07 -44.93 22.98
C GLU A 136 -6.91 -45.81 22.04
N ARG A 137 -7.59 -46.82 22.62
CA ARG A 137 -8.62 -47.58 21.92
C ARG A 137 -9.98 -47.05 22.34
N SER A 138 -10.85 -46.86 21.36
CA SER A 138 -12.25 -46.50 21.54
C SER A 138 -13.01 -47.45 22.46
N VAL A 139 -14.20 -47.03 22.89
CA VAL A 139 -15.15 -47.79 23.71
C VAL A 139 -15.58 -49.14 23.08
N VAL A 140 -15.41 -49.31 21.77
CA VAL A 140 -15.65 -50.57 21.03
C VAL A 140 -14.39 -51.43 20.85
N GLY A 141 -13.23 -50.99 21.34
CA GLY A 141 -11.96 -51.72 21.35
C GLY A 141 -11.09 -51.58 20.08
N LEU A 142 -11.56 -50.81 19.10
CA LEU A 142 -10.84 -50.43 17.88
C LEU A 142 -10.07 -49.12 18.07
N HIS A 143 -9.19 -48.78 17.14
CA HIS A 143 -8.57 -47.45 17.06
C HIS A 143 -9.30 -46.67 15.96
N ALA A 144 -9.71 -45.43 16.25
CA ALA A 144 -10.49 -44.59 15.35
C ALA A 144 -9.59 -43.44 14.84
N PRO A 145 -9.08 -43.49 13.60
CA PRO A 145 -8.13 -42.48 13.10
C PRO A 145 -8.85 -41.18 12.72
N VAL A 146 -8.10 -40.07 12.72
CA VAL A 146 -8.61 -38.72 12.40
C VAL A 146 -9.30 -38.68 11.03
N GLY A 147 -8.70 -39.29 10.00
CA GLY A 147 -9.26 -39.28 8.64
C GLY A 147 -10.61 -39.99 8.47
N GLU A 148 -11.04 -40.82 9.44
CA GLU A 148 -12.38 -41.43 9.40
C GLU A 148 -13.48 -40.53 10.00
N ILE A 149 -13.13 -39.33 10.50
CA ILE A 149 -14.11 -38.31 10.94
C ILE A 149 -15.03 -37.88 9.77
N VAL A 150 -14.47 -37.76 8.56
CA VAL A 150 -15.16 -37.34 7.32
C VAL A 150 -16.21 -38.33 6.85
N ASP A 151 -15.95 -39.62 7.04
CA ASP A 151 -16.83 -40.73 6.63
C ASP A 151 -17.66 -41.30 7.80
N GLY A 152 -17.57 -40.67 8.98
CA GLY A 152 -18.27 -41.06 10.20
C GLY A 152 -19.13 -39.93 10.74
N PRO A 153 -18.72 -39.27 11.85
CA PRO A 153 -19.47 -38.17 12.46
C PRO A 153 -19.89 -37.05 11.48
N LEU A 154 -18.99 -36.61 10.59
CA LEU A 154 -19.30 -35.54 9.64
C LEU A 154 -20.20 -36.02 8.49
N ALA A 155 -20.11 -37.30 8.09
CA ALA A 155 -21.01 -37.88 7.09
C ALA A 155 -22.48 -37.86 7.52
N VAL A 156 -22.77 -37.99 8.82
CA VAL A 156 -24.13 -37.85 9.38
C VAL A 156 -24.65 -36.42 9.20
N LEU A 157 -23.86 -35.42 9.62
CA LEU A 157 -24.25 -34.01 9.53
C LEU A 157 -24.39 -33.54 8.08
N ARG A 158 -23.47 -33.95 7.19
CA ARG A 158 -23.41 -33.59 5.75
C ARG A 158 -24.66 -33.98 4.94
N VAL A 159 -25.46 -34.93 5.44
CA VAL A 159 -26.67 -35.43 4.77
C VAL A 159 -27.96 -34.93 5.46
N SER A 160 -27.86 -34.48 6.70
CA SER A 160 -28.94 -33.83 7.46
C SER A 160 -29.20 -32.39 6.99
N THR A 161 -30.34 -31.81 7.38
CA THR A 161 -30.57 -30.36 7.26
C THR A 161 -30.07 -29.56 8.49
N ALA A 162 -29.53 -30.24 9.51
CA ALA A 162 -28.95 -29.62 10.70
C ALA A 162 -27.52 -29.13 10.43
N MET A 163 -27.36 -27.83 10.21
CA MET A 163 -26.06 -27.14 10.10
C MET A 163 -25.72 -26.41 11.42
N PRO A 164 -25.00 -27.03 12.38
CA PRO A 164 -24.60 -26.37 13.61
C PRO A 164 -23.51 -25.31 13.37
N THR A 165 -23.54 -24.21 14.13
CA THR A 165 -22.44 -23.23 14.15
C THR A 165 -21.35 -23.68 15.13
N VAL A 166 -20.14 -23.95 14.65
CA VAL A 166 -18.97 -24.36 15.46
C VAL A 166 -17.98 -23.21 15.49
N ALA A 167 -17.63 -22.70 16.68
CA ALA A 167 -16.62 -21.66 16.80
C ALA A 167 -15.25 -22.24 17.20
N VAL A 168 -14.18 -21.75 16.58
CA VAL A 168 -12.80 -22.17 16.84
C VAL A 168 -11.94 -20.93 17.06
N ARG A 169 -11.26 -20.83 18.21
CA ARG A 169 -10.37 -19.71 18.52
C ARG A 169 -8.92 -20.03 18.15
N VAL A 170 -8.30 -19.12 17.40
CA VAL A 170 -6.87 -19.15 17.07
C VAL A 170 -6.14 -18.09 17.90
N ASP A 171 -5.07 -18.49 18.56
CA ASP A 171 -4.17 -17.64 19.33
C ASP A 171 -2.73 -18.19 19.26
N ASP A 172 -1.76 -17.50 19.86
CA ASP A 172 -0.33 -17.79 19.68
C ASP A 172 0.09 -19.21 20.12
N ALA A 173 -0.69 -19.89 20.97
CA ALA A 173 -0.46 -21.30 21.32
C ALA A 173 -0.58 -22.24 20.11
N PHE A 174 -1.36 -21.88 19.09
CA PHE A 174 -1.43 -22.63 17.84
C PHE A 174 -0.08 -22.64 17.11
N ASP A 175 0.74 -21.58 17.19
CA ASP A 175 2.06 -21.54 16.54
C ASP A 175 3.16 -22.32 17.29
N GLU A 176 2.96 -22.55 18.59
CA GLU A 176 3.83 -23.42 19.40
C GLU A 176 3.65 -24.91 19.07
N LEU A 177 2.49 -25.28 18.51
CA LEU A 177 2.25 -26.63 17.99
C LEU A 177 3.17 -26.92 16.79
N ARG A 178 3.57 -28.19 16.66
CA ARG A 178 4.47 -28.62 15.58
C ARG A 178 3.80 -28.52 14.21
N ALA A 179 4.59 -28.31 13.16
CA ALA A 179 4.09 -28.11 11.80
C ALA A 179 3.28 -29.31 11.23
N ASP A 180 3.51 -30.53 11.71
CA ASP A 180 2.64 -31.70 11.44
C ASP A 180 1.28 -31.53 12.14
N GLN A 181 1.29 -31.28 13.45
CA GLN A 181 0.07 -31.06 14.24
C GLN A 181 -0.78 -29.88 13.74
N ARG A 182 -0.15 -28.80 13.26
CA ARG A 182 -0.85 -27.66 12.64
C ARG A 182 -1.50 -28.01 11.32
N ALA A 183 -0.86 -28.85 10.51
CA ALA A 183 -1.45 -29.36 9.28
C ALA A 183 -2.66 -30.24 9.57
N ASP A 184 -2.55 -31.20 10.50
CA ASP A 184 -3.65 -32.09 10.90
C ASP A 184 -4.88 -31.30 11.41
N ILE A 185 -4.65 -30.23 12.18
CA ILE A 185 -5.71 -29.34 12.68
C ILE A 185 -6.37 -28.57 11.54
N VAL A 186 -5.58 -28.03 10.61
CA VAL A 186 -6.08 -27.24 9.48
C VAL A 186 -6.85 -28.10 8.47
N GLU A 187 -6.46 -29.36 8.29
CA GLU A 187 -7.21 -30.37 7.52
C GLU A 187 -8.58 -30.62 8.17
N LEU A 188 -8.64 -30.86 9.49
CA LEU A 188 -9.91 -30.97 10.22
C LEU A 188 -10.79 -29.71 10.10
N LEU A 189 -10.20 -28.51 10.07
CA LEU A 189 -10.94 -27.27 9.87
C LEU A 189 -11.53 -27.15 8.45
N ALA A 190 -10.85 -27.66 7.43
CA ALA A 190 -11.39 -27.75 6.07
C ALA A 190 -12.55 -28.76 6.00
N ASP A 191 -12.42 -29.92 6.64
CA ASP A 191 -13.48 -30.94 6.69
C ASP A 191 -14.74 -30.44 7.45
N LEU A 192 -14.52 -29.74 8.56
CA LEU A 192 -15.58 -29.03 9.30
C LEU A 192 -16.22 -27.95 8.41
N ALA A 193 -15.43 -27.09 7.75
CA ALA A 193 -15.93 -26.02 6.90
C ALA A 193 -16.85 -26.50 5.77
N ASN A 194 -16.69 -27.73 5.28
CA ASN A 194 -17.58 -28.31 4.25
C ASN A 194 -18.88 -28.90 4.81
N THR A 195 -18.97 -29.08 6.13
CA THR A 195 -20.05 -29.82 6.81
C THR A 195 -20.88 -28.96 7.76
N VAL A 196 -20.27 -27.96 8.40
CA VAL A 196 -20.87 -27.13 9.45
C VAL A 196 -20.66 -25.63 9.17
N ASP A 197 -21.31 -24.78 9.95
CA ASP A 197 -21.05 -23.33 9.91
C ASP A 197 -19.84 -23.01 10.81
N LEU A 198 -18.64 -23.08 10.24
CA LEU A 198 -17.37 -22.92 10.97
C LEU A 198 -17.01 -21.44 11.11
N ARG A 199 -16.94 -20.95 12.36
CA ARG A 199 -16.55 -19.58 12.71
C ARG A 199 -15.16 -19.57 13.33
N ILE A 200 -14.15 -19.22 12.55
CA ILE A 200 -12.77 -19.07 13.02
C ILE A 200 -12.65 -17.69 13.69
N VAL A 201 -12.61 -17.70 15.01
CA VAL A 201 -12.41 -16.53 15.88
C VAL A 201 -10.89 -16.28 15.96
N ALA A 202 -10.41 -15.35 15.17
CA ALA A 202 -9.00 -15.03 15.02
C ALA A 202 -8.81 -13.51 14.98
N THR A 203 -7.71 -13.02 15.56
CA THR A 203 -7.33 -11.60 15.46
C THR A 203 -6.94 -11.25 14.03
N GLY A 204 -6.89 -9.98 13.64
CA GLY A 204 -6.51 -9.53 12.29
C GLY A 204 -5.08 -9.92 11.86
N ARG A 205 -4.17 -10.12 12.82
CA ARG A 205 -2.83 -10.73 12.63
C ARG A 205 -2.97 -12.21 12.27
N TRP A 206 -3.75 -12.96 13.03
CA TRP A 206 -3.98 -14.39 12.79
C TRP A 206 -4.79 -14.68 11.53
N GLN A 207 -5.78 -13.86 11.20
CA GLN A 207 -6.54 -13.93 9.95
C GLN A 207 -5.61 -13.82 8.73
N ARG A 208 -4.70 -12.83 8.71
CA ARG A 208 -3.69 -12.70 7.65
C ARG A 208 -2.72 -13.87 7.62
N LYS A 209 -2.25 -14.35 8.78
CA LYS A 209 -1.38 -15.53 8.83
C LYS A 209 -2.07 -16.79 8.28
N LEU A 210 -3.36 -16.97 8.52
CA LEU A 210 -4.17 -18.02 7.89
C LEU A 210 -4.26 -17.83 6.36
N ALA A 211 -4.52 -16.61 5.89
CA ALA A 211 -4.57 -16.27 4.47
C ALA A 211 -3.21 -16.27 3.73
N GLN A 212 -2.09 -16.32 4.46
CA GLN A 212 -0.72 -16.40 3.91
C GLN A 212 -0.13 -17.82 4.00
N GLU A 213 -0.16 -18.46 5.18
CA GLU A 213 0.44 -19.78 5.40
C GLU A 213 -0.49 -20.94 5.01
N TYR A 214 -1.81 -20.77 5.16
CA TYR A 214 -2.80 -21.86 5.09
C TYR A 214 -3.84 -21.69 3.96
N ARG A 215 -3.58 -20.77 3.00
CA ARG A 215 -4.42 -20.51 1.82
C ARG A 215 -4.61 -21.73 0.90
N GLU A 216 -3.70 -22.70 0.95
CA GLU A 216 -3.84 -23.94 0.14
C GLU A 216 -4.78 -24.96 0.78
N GLN A 217 -5.14 -24.79 2.05
CA GLN A 217 -5.84 -25.76 2.89
C GLN A 217 -7.18 -25.26 3.43
N LEU A 218 -7.35 -23.96 3.67
CA LEU A 218 -8.61 -23.38 4.15
C LEU A 218 -9.36 -22.67 3.01
N PRO A 219 -10.65 -22.97 2.78
CA PRO A 219 -11.43 -22.29 1.73
C PRO A 219 -11.73 -20.83 2.11
N ALA A 220 -11.64 -19.94 1.12
CA ALA A 220 -12.09 -18.53 1.16
C ALA A 220 -11.51 -17.64 2.29
N VAL A 221 -10.43 -18.05 2.96
CA VAL A 221 -9.76 -17.22 3.98
C VAL A 221 -9.11 -15.96 3.39
N SER A 222 -8.69 -16.03 2.13
CA SER A 222 -8.06 -14.93 1.39
C SER A 222 -9.07 -13.84 1.00
N GLU A 223 -10.22 -14.23 0.44
CA GLU A 223 -11.30 -13.32 0.03
C GLU A 223 -11.91 -12.59 1.24
N GLN A 224 -11.91 -13.24 2.41
CA GLN A 224 -12.41 -12.67 3.67
C GLN A 224 -11.41 -11.75 4.39
N CYS A 225 -10.09 -11.91 4.18
CA CYS A 225 -9.09 -10.92 4.61
C CYS A 225 -9.06 -9.68 3.71
N SER A 226 -9.55 -9.82 2.47
CA SER A 226 -9.76 -8.71 1.54
C SER A 226 -10.99 -7.87 1.94
N ALA A 227 -11.17 -6.69 1.33
CA ALA A 227 -12.26 -5.77 1.67
C ALA A 227 -13.69 -6.28 1.36
N GLY A 228 -13.83 -7.48 0.77
CA GLY A 228 -15.09 -8.19 0.55
C GLY A 228 -15.98 -7.59 -0.57
N PRO A 229 -16.14 -8.26 -1.73
CA PRO A 229 -17.15 -7.84 -2.69
C PRO A 229 -18.54 -7.96 -2.06
N SER A 230 -19.25 -6.83 -1.89
CA SER A 230 -20.60 -6.84 -1.32
C SER A 230 -21.53 -7.82 -2.04
N ALA A 231 -22.58 -8.33 -1.36
CA ALA A 231 -23.52 -9.28 -1.98
C ALA A 231 -24.14 -8.78 -3.30
N GLY A 232 -24.28 -7.45 -3.47
CA GLY A 232 -24.70 -6.84 -4.74
C GLY A 232 -23.66 -6.92 -5.85
N ALA A 233 -22.37 -6.81 -5.51
CA ALA A 233 -21.25 -7.02 -6.44
C ALA A 233 -21.16 -8.51 -6.85
N ILE A 234 -21.19 -9.45 -5.88
CA ILE A 234 -21.22 -10.90 -6.15
C ILE A 234 -22.38 -11.24 -7.12
N ALA A 235 -23.59 -10.74 -6.84
CA ALA A 235 -24.74 -10.97 -7.72
C ALA A 235 -24.57 -10.40 -9.14
N ALA A 236 -23.82 -9.29 -9.31
CA ALA A 236 -23.48 -8.74 -10.61
C ALA A 236 -22.41 -9.56 -11.34
N THR A 237 -21.37 -10.02 -10.63
CA THR A 237 -20.30 -10.90 -11.14
C THR A 237 -20.88 -12.22 -11.65
N VAL A 238 -21.73 -12.89 -10.86
CA VAL A 238 -22.43 -14.12 -11.27
C VAL A 238 -23.31 -13.91 -12.51
N LYS A 239 -23.92 -12.73 -12.66
CA LYS A 239 -24.71 -12.36 -13.84
C LYS A 239 -23.83 -12.13 -15.09
N LYS A 240 -22.63 -11.54 -14.93
CA LYS A 240 -21.60 -11.42 -15.99
C LYS A 240 -21.17 -12.82 -16.44
N ALA A 241 -20.76 -13.66 -15.49
CA ALA A 241 -20.32 -15.05 -15.71
C ALA A 241 -21.35 -15.89 -16.48
N ARG A 242 -22.62 -15.91 -16.04
CA ARG A 242 -23.71 -16.66 -16.70
C ARG A 242 -24.07 -16.14 -18.11
N THR A 243 -23.53 -15.00 -18.53
CA THR A 243 -23.67 -14.48 -19.90
C THR A 243 -22.46 -14.85 -20.78
N ALA A 244 -21.34 -15.24 -20.18
CA ALA A 244 -20.05 -15.46 -20.83
C ALA A 244 -19.56 -16.92 -20.82
N LEU A 245 -20.05 -17.74 -19.90
CA LEU A 245 -19.67 -19.15 -19.74
C LEU A 245 -20.69 -20.12 -20.32
N ASP A 246 -20.18 -21.12 -21.02
CA ASP A 246 -20.91 -22.31 -21.44
C ASP A 246 -21.07 -23.28 -20.25
N PRO A 247 -22.29 -23.64 -19.82
CA PRO A 247 -22.55 -24.57 -18.71
C PRO A 247 -21.85 -25.93 -18.84
N ASP A 248 -21.81 -26.50 -20.04
CA ASP A 248 -21.15 -27.80 -20.31
C ASP A 248 -19.65 -27.62 -20.64
N GLY A 249 -19.15 -26.38 -20.55
CA GLY A 249 -17.81 -25.97 -20.99
C GLY A 249 -16.69 -26.22 -19.99
N ARG A 250 -15.45 -26.34 -20.48
CA ARG A 250 -14.25 -26.63 -19.65
C ARG A 250 -14.05 -25.64 -18.50
N LYS A 251 -14.38 -24.36 -18.69
CA LYS A 251 -14.29 -23.33 -17.64
C LYS A 251 -15.18 -23.69 -16.43
N VAL A 252 -16.42 -24.12 -16.66
CA VAL A 252 -17.34 -24.54 -15.59
C VAL A 252 -16.89 -25.86 -14.97
N ARG A 253 -16.38 -26.81 -15.76
CA ARG A 253 -15.77 -28.04 -15.22
C ARG A 253 -14.59 -27.79 -14.29
N ILE A 254 -13.75 -26.78 -14.56
CA ILE A 254 -12.66 -26.38 -13.65
C ILE A 254 -13.22 -25.83 -12.34
N LEU A 255 -14.29 -25.03 -12.38
CA LEU A 255 -14.96 -24.53 -11.17
C LEU A 255 -15.52 -25.68 -10.31
N HIS A 256 -16.21 -26.67 -10.91
CA HIS A 256 -16.66 -27.86 -10.17
C HIS A 256 -15.47 -28.64 -9.55
N GLN A 257 -14.37 -28.82 -10.29
CA GLN A 257 -13.20 -29.53 -9.75
C GLN A 257 -12.49 -28.80 -8.60
N LEU A 258 -12.58 -27.47 -8.55
CA LEU A 258 -12.17 -26.68 -7.39
C LEU A 258 -13.14 -26.91 -6.22
N ALA A 259 -14.46 -26.81 -6.46
CA ALA A 259 -15.50 -27.06 -5.45
C ALA A 259 -15.54 -28.51 -4.92
N GLU A 260 -14.97 -29.47 -5.65
CA GLU A 260 -14.73 -30.86 -5.21
C GLU A 260 -13.58 -30.98 -4.19
N GLN A 261 -12.74 -29.95 -3.99
CA GLN A 261 -11.68 -29.95 -2.99
C GLN A 261 -12.16 -29.31 -1.68
N THR A 262 -11.78 -29.86 -0.53
CA THR A 262 -12.14 -29.33 0.79
C THR A 262 -11.59 -27.92 1.04
N SER A 263 -10.46 -27.57 0.41
CA SER A 263 -9.85 -26.22 0.45
C SER A 263 -10.23 -25.31 -0.73
N GLU A 264 -11.17 -25.74 -1.58
CA GLU A 264 -11.58 -25.05 -2.82
C GLU A 264 -10.43 -24.68 -3.78
N THR A 265 -9.27 -25.34 -3.63
CA THR A 265 -7.99 -24.92 -4.23
C THR A 265 -7.27 -26.06 -4.95
N LEU A 266 -6.73 -25.78 -6.15
CA LEU A 266 -5.91 -26.72 -6.91
C LEU A 266 -4.62 -26.06 -7.43
N SER A 267 -3.49 -26.79 -7.36
CA SER A 267 -2.27 -26.34 -8.02
C SER A 267 -2.38 -26.49 -9.55
N TYR A 268 -1.68 -25.63 -10.30
CA TYR A 268 -1.63 -25.74 -11.76
C TYR A 268 -1.19 -27.14 -12.25
N ASN A 269 -0.29 -27.80 -11.52
CA ASN A 269 0.15 -29.17 -11.84
C ASN A 269 -0.97 -30.21 -11.71
N GLN A 270 -1.87 -30.06 -10.72
CA GLN A 270 -3.07 -30.92 -10.61
C GLN A 270 -4.04 -30.63 -11.75
N LEU A 271 -4.29 -29.35 -12.07
CA LEU A 271 -5.18 -28.96 -13.18
C LEU A 271 -4.67 -29.44 -14.56
N TYR A 272 -3.36 -29.50 -14.77
CA TYR A 272 -2.77 -30.13 -15.95
C TYR A 272 -2.94 -31.66 -15.94
N ALA A 273 -2.73 -32.32 -14.79
CA ALA A 273 -2.89 -33.77 -14.67
C ALA A 273 -4.34 -34.25 -14.84
N LEU A 274 -5.32 -33.44 -14.41
CA LEU A 274 -6.75 -33.72 -14.53
C LEU A 274 -7.29 -33.57 -15.97
N HIS A 275 -6.51 -33.03 -16.92
CA HIS A 275 -7.00 -32.65 -18.24
C HIS A 275 -6.03 -33.05 -19.37
N GLU A 276 -6.47 -33.90 -20.30
CA GLU A 276 -5.71 -34.33 -21.51
C GLU A 276 -5.58 -33.22 -22.58
N VAL A 277 -5.06 -32.06 -22.21
CA VAL A 277 -4.82 -30.90 -23.08
C VAL A 277 -3.48 -30.24 -22.74
N SER A 278 -3.04 -29.25 -23.52
CA SER A 278 -1.82 -28.49 -23.21
C SER A 278 -2.02 -27.52 -22.04
N ASP A 279 -0.96 -27.29 -21.27
CA ASP A 279 -0.90 -26.30 -20.17
C ASP A 279 -1.42 -24.92 -20.60
N GLY A 280 -1.14 -24.53 -21.85
CA GLY A 280 -1.58 -23.26 -22.43
C GLY A 280 -3.10 -23.17 -22.56
N ALA A 281 -3.79 -24.27 -22.86
CA ALA A 281 -5.25 -24.32 -22.92
C ALA A 281 -5.92 -24.24 -21.53
N ILE A 282 -5.16 -24.55 -20.47
CA ILE A 282 -5.61 -24.38 -19.07
C ILE A 282 -5.33 -22.96 -18.59
N ARG A 283 -4.14 -22.40 -18.85
CA ARG A 283 -3.85 -20.97 -18.66
C ARG A 283 -4.86 -20.08 -19.40
N GLN A 284 -5.28 -20.45 -20.61
CA GLN A 284 -6.31 -19.72 -21.37
C GLN A 284 -7.72 -19.82 -20.74
N CYS A 285 -8.00 -20.85 -19.93
CA CYS A 285 -9.24 -20.89 -19.16
C CYS A 285 -9.16 -19.97 -17.92
N LEU A 286 -7.99 -19.92 -17.28
CA LEU A 286 -7.76 -19.27 -15.99
C LEU A 286 -7.47 -17.77 -16.10
N THR A 287 -6.50 -17.37 -16.94
CA THR A 287 -5.91 -16.01 -16.94
C THR A 287 -5.65 -15.38 -18.31
N THR A 288 -5.60 -16.14 -19.42
CA THR A 288 -5.13 -15.61 -20.73
C THR A 288 -6.08 -15.79 -21.92
N GLY A 289 -7.37 -15.99 -21.70
CA GLY A 289 -8.36 -16.14 -22.77
C GLY A 289 -9.65 -15.41 -22.50
N ASP A 290 -10.09 -14.61 -23.47
CA ASP A 290 -11.30 -13.78 -23.39
C ASP A 290 -12.61 -14.59 -23.20
N PRO A 291 -13.43 -14.32 -22.18
CA PRO A 291 -13.09 -13.74 -20.87
C PRO A 291 -12.71 -14.86 -19.88
N SER A 292 -11.59 -14.70 -19.19
CA SER A 292 -10.99 -15.76 -18.36
C SER A 292 -11.70 -15.87 -17.00
N LEU A 293 -11.48 -16.97 -16.28
CA LEU A 293 -12.09 -17.16 -14.95
C LEU A 293 -11.64 -16.08 -13.94
N ALA A 294 -10.41 -15.59 -14.05
CA ALA A 294 -9.91 -14.45 -13.27
C ALA A 294 -10.53 -13.11 -13.71
N GLU A 295 -10.59 -12.79 -15.01
CA GLU A 295 -11.27 -11.58 -15.53
C GLU A 295 -12.79 -11.57 -15.27
N LEU A 296 -13.38 -12.75 -15.02
CA LEU A 296 -14.76 -12.91 -14.57
C LEU A 296 -14.92 -12.83 -13.05
N GLY A 297 -13.84 -12.76 -12.26
CA GLY A 297 -13.90 -12.69 -10.80
C GLY A 297 -14.48 -13.95 -10.15
N LEU A 298 -14.21 -15.13 -10.72
CA LEU A 298 -14.71 -16.43 -10.23
C LEU A 298 -13.63 -17.27 -9.55
N VAL A 299 -12.37 -17.05 -9.91
CA VAL A 299 -11.19 -17.66 -9.28
C VAL A 299 -10.11 -16.62 -9.11
N GLU A 300 -9.26 -16.80 -8.11
CA GLU A 300 -7.98 -16.09 -7.99
C GLU A 300 -6.83 -17.06 -8.28
N THR A 301 -5.66 -16.53 -8.69
CA THR A 301 -4.45 -17.33 -8.88
C THR A 301 -3.33 -16.75 -8.02
N PHE A 302 -2.70 -17.59 -7.19
CA PHE A 302 -1.67 -17.16 -6.25
C PHE A 302 -0.38 -17.99 -6.36
N SER A 303 0.72 -17.47 -5.83
CA SER A 303 2.01 -18.15 -5.77
C SER A 303 2.16 -18.96 -4.47
N ARG A 304 2.60 -20.21 -4.59
CA ARG A 304 2.73 -21.14 -3.46
C ARG A 304 4.04 -20.95 -2.72
N ALA A 305 4.00 -21.09 -1.40
CA ALA A 305 5.15 -20.91 -0.52
C ALA A 305 6.37 -21.77 -0.94
N ALA A 306 7.58 -21.22 -0.75
CA ALA A 306 8.87 -21.87 -1.02
C ALA A 306 9.01 -22.45 -2.45
N GLY A 307 8.48 -21.75 -3.46
CA GLY A 307 8.70 -22.08 -4.88
C GLY A 307 7.92 -23.31 -5.39
N ARG A 308 6.84 -23.70 -4.72
CA ARG A 308 5.99 -24.86 -5.06
C ARG A 308 5.11 -24.68 -6.32
N GLY A 309 5.36 -23.63 -7.11
CA GLY A 309 4.57 -23.25 -8.29
C GLY A 309 3.43 -22.29 -7.94
N SER A 310 2.38 -22.30 -8.76
CA SER A 310 1.17 -21.48 -8.55
C SER A 310 -0.05 -22.37 -8.31
N ALA A 311 -1.07 -21.80 -7.68
CA ALA A 311 -2.37 -22.42 -7.44
C ALA A 311 -3.53 -21.52 -7.91
N VAL A 312 -4.73 -22.08 -7.85
CA VAL A 312 -6.01 -21.46 -8.19
C VAL A 312 -6.98 -21.74 -7.05
N GLU A 313 -7.66 -20.71 -6.54
CA GLU A 313 -8.69 -20.78 -5.50
C GLU A 313 -10.06 -20.38 -6.10
N LEU A 314 -11.13 -21.07 -5.73
CA LEU A 314 -12.50 -20.67 -6.07
C LEU A 314 -12.95 -19.50 -5.17
N LEU A 315 -13.51 -18.45 -5.76
CA LEU A 315 -14.06 -17.31 -5.02
C LEU A 315 -15.56 -17.53 -4.73
N ALA A 316 -16.12 -16.81 -3.76
CA ALA A 316 -17.54 -16.87 -3.42
C ALA A 316 -18.47 -16.56 -4.61
N ALA A 317 -18.03 -15.70 -5.53
CA ALA A 317 -18.74 -15.46 -6.80
C ALA A 317 -18.64 -16.63 -7.81
N GLY A 318 -17.61 -17.47 -7.70
CA GLY A 318 -17.52 -18.76 -8.38
C GLY A 318 -18.46 -19.80 -7.77
N ARG A 319 -18.50 -19.90 -6.43
CA ARG A 319 -19.38 -20.83 -5.70
C ARG A 319 -20.86 -20.52 -5.92
N GLU A 320 -21.29 -19.27 -5.69
CA GLU A 320 -22.67 -18.81 -5.96
C GLU A 320 -23.07 -18.92 -7.46
N PHE A 321 -22.10 -18.93 -8.38
CA PHE A 321 -22.36 -19.24 -9.79
C PHE A 321 -22.70 -20.72 -10.00
N LEU A 322 -21.96 -21.65 -9.38
CA LEU A 322 -22.23 -23.09 -9.43
C LEU A 322 -23.58 -23.44 -8.76
N ASP A 323 -23.83 -22.95 -7.55
CA ASP A 323 -25.07 -23.25 -6.80
C ASP A 323 -26.32 -22.84 -7.60
N ARG A 324 -26.28 -21.68 -8.26
CA ARG A 324 -27.35 -21.25 -9.17
C ARG A 324 -27.45 -22.10 -10.42
N LEU A 325 -26.30 -22.54 -10.98
CA LEU A 325 -26.25 -23.36 -12.18
C LEU A 325 -26.85 -24.75 -11.92
N ASP A 326 -26.46 -25.42 -10.85
CA ASP A 326 -26.98 -26.75 -10.47
C ASP A 326 -28.45 -26.68 -10.08
N ALA A 327 -28.87 -25.63 -9.37
CA ALA A 327 -30.28 -25.36 -9.12
C ALA A 327 -31.08 -25.10 -10.42
N GLU A 328 -30.47 -24.56 -11.48
CA GLU A 328 -31.09 -24.44 -12.81
C GLU A 328 -31.04 -25.76 -13.61
N ILE A 329 -29.96 -26.54 -13.54
CA ILE A 329 -29.83 -27.87 -14.18
C ILE A 329 -30.85 -28.85 -13.61
N GLY A 330 -31.04 -28.91 -12.28
CA GLY A 330 -32.06 -29.75 -11.64
C GLY A 330 -33.50 -29.36 -12.04
N ARG A 331 -33.74 -28.07 -12.32
CA ARG A 331 -35.01 -27.60 -12.93
C ARG A 331 -35.10 -27.99 -14.40
N GLN A 332 -34.02 -27.89 -15.17
CA GLN A 332 -33.98 -28.31 -16.58
C GLN A 332 -34.18 -29.82 -16.76
N GLN A 333 -33.66 -30.68 -15.87
CA GLN A 333 -33.89 -32.13 -15.96
C GLN A 333 -35.38 -32.48 -15.85
N ARG A 334 -36.14 -31.78 -15.01
CA ARG A 334 -37.61 -31.93 -14.94
C ARG A 334 -38.29 -31.48 -16.24
N LEU A 335 -37.83 -30.39 -16.85
CA LEU A 335 -38.34 -29.87 -18.13
C LEU A 335 -37.97 -30.73 -19.36
N LYS A 336 -36.75 -31.31 -19.37
CA LYS A 336 -36.25 -32.22 -20.42
C LYS A 336 -37.00 -33.57 -20.50
N SER A 337 -37.97 -33.80 -19.62
CA SER A 337 -38.94 -34.92 -19.74
C SER A 337 -40.02 -34.69 -20.81
N VAL A 338 -40.10 -33.48 -21.39
CA VAL A 338 -41.08 -33.11 -22.43
C VAL A 338 -40.35 -32.45 -23.61
N VAL A 339 -40.73 -32.83 -24.83
CA VAL A 339 -40.14 -32.41 -26.12
C VAL A 339 -38.74 -32.97 -26.41
N SER A 340 -38.74 -34.16 -27.02
CA SER A 340 -37.67 -34.64 -27.90
C SER A 340 -38.15 -34.60 -29.36
N GLU A 341 -37.22 -34.86 -30.30
CA GLU A 341 -37.37 -34.88 -31.78
C GLU A 341 -37.20 -33.52 -32.50
N THR A 342 -36.46 -33.38 -33.63
CA THR A 342 -35.16 -33.90 -34.14
C THR A 342 -34.96 -33.29 -35.55
N GLY A 343 -33.73 -33.09 -36.07
CA GLY A 343 -33.60 -32.46 -37.41
C GLY A 343 -32.21 -32.13 -38.00
N ASN A 344 -31.22 -33.03 -37.91
CA ASN A 344 -29.99 -32.96 -38.73
C ASN A 344 -30.30 -33.23 -40.23
N PRO A 345 -29.49 -32.79 -41.25
CA PRO A 345 -28.04 -33.06 -41.33
C PRO A 345 -27.15 -31.96 -42.01
N SER A 346 -25.91 -32.34 -42.33
CA SER A 346 -24.75 -31.55 -42.78
C SER A 346 -24.45 -31.63 -44.30
N ASP A 347 -23.51 -30.82 -44.80
CA ASP A 347 -22.18 -31.29 -45.28
C ASP A 347 -21.33 -30.20 -45.99
N ASP A 348 -19.99 -30.39 -45.94
CA ASP A 348 -18.91 -29.89 -46.85
C ASP A 348 -18.71 -28.37 -47.12
N SER A 349 -17.50 -27.81 -47.32
CA SER A 349 -16.16 -28.41 -47.55
C SER A 349 -14.98 -27.41 -47.37
N ARG A 350 -13.80 -27.95 -46.98
CA ARG A 350 -12.38 -27.64 -47.34
C ARG A 350 -11.99 -26.29 -48.01
N VAL A 351 -10.84 -25.69 -47.58
CA VAL A 351 -9.56 -25.51 -48.36
C VAL A 351 -8.55 -24.55 -47.67
N THR A 352 -7.25 -24.86 -47.76
CA THR A 352 -6.04 -24.02 -47.46
C THR A 352 -4.84 -24.57 -48.28
N PRO A 353 -3.67 -23.88 -48.40
CA PRO A 353 -3.34 -22.44 -48.36
C PRO A 353 -2.83 -21.99 -49.79
N PRO A 354 -1.93 -20.98 -50.03
CA PRO A 354 -0.50 -21.05 -49.66
C PRO A 354 0.24 -19.69 -49.36
N ALA A 355 1.50 -19.85 -48.96
CA ALA A 355 2.48 -18.87 -48.47
C ALA A 355 2.99 -17.77 -49.43
N HIS A 356 3.70 -16.79 -48.84
CA HIS A 356 5.02 -16.41 -49.34
C HIS A 356 6.05 -16.27 -48.21
N GLU A 357 7.33 -16.50 -48.54
CA GLU A 357 8.46 -16.54 -47.59
C GLU A 357 9.32 -15.27 -47.67
N GLY A 358 10.09 -14.97 -46.62
CA GLY A 358 10.89 -13.74 -46.50
C GLY A 358 11.98 -13.79 -45.42
N ARG A 359 12.79 -14.85 -45.41
CA ARG A 359 13.80 -15.16 -44.38
C ARG A 359 15.11 -14.37 -44.58
N HIS A 360 15.73 -13.85 -43.51
CA HIS A 360 17.14 -14.14 -43.10
C HIS A 360 17.77 -13.18 -42.06
N SER A 361 18.11 -13.73 -40.88
CA SER A 361 19.26 -13.35 -40.02
C SER A 361 20.56 -14.05 -40.55
N PRO A 362 21.82 -13.88 -40.03
CA PRO A 362 22.20 -13.69 -38.60
C PRO A 362 23.49 -12.87 -38.20
N ASP A 363 23.53 -12.50 -36.91
CA ASP A 363 24.59 -12.57 -35.85
C ASP A 363 26.07 -12.05 -35.94
N ALA A 364 26.54 -11.52 -34.78
CA ALA A 364 27.82 -11.80 -34.05
C ALA A 364 29.02 -10.78 -33.95
N GLU A 365 29.21 -10.25 -32.71
CA GLU A 365 30.43 -10.20 -31.84
C GLU A 365 31.67 -9.24 -32.02
N ALA A 366 32.08 -8.62 -30.87
CA ALA A 366 33.44 -8.22 -30.37
C ALA A 366 34.32 -7.19 -31.17
N GLU A 367 35.30 -6.41 -30.66
CA GLU A 367 35.91 -6.00 -29.35
C GLU A 367 36.83 -4.74 -29.61
N ALA A 368 37.57 -4.00 -28.73
CA ALA A 368 37.82 -3.94 -27.27
C ALA A 368 38.56 -2.62 -26.81
N VAL A 369 38.35 -2.21 -25.54
CA VAL A 369 39.28 -1.62 -24.52
C VAL A 369 40.31 -0.49 -24.84
N ALA A 370 40.25 0.63 -24.08
CA ALA A 370 41.32 1.27 -23.27
C ALA A 370 40.81 2.58 -22.58
N GLY A 371 41.26 3.06 -21.40
CA GLY A 371 42.27 2.62 -20.42
C GLY A 371 42.18 3.42 -19.07
N ARG A 372 43.05 3.15 -18.08
CA ARG A 372 42.97 3.68 -16.68
C ARG A 372 44.20 4.50 -16.22
N SER A 373 44.01 5.50 -15.35
CA SER A 373 44.85 5.89 -14.17
C SER A 373 44.27 7.17 -13.53
N GLY A 374 44.42 7.54 -12.24
CA GLY A 374 45.19 6.97 -11.12
C GLY A 374 44.83 7.65 -9.77
N CYS A 375 45.58 7.38 -8.69
CA CYS A 375 45.24 7.75 -7.31
C CYS A 375 46.00 8.98 -6.74
N GLY A 376 45.51 9.55 -5.63
CA GLY A 376 46.24 10.57 -4.85
C GLY A 376 45.55 10.97 -3.54
N SER A 377 46.28 10.95 -2.43
CA SER A 377 45.83 11.35 -1.08
C SER A 377 46.59 12.58 -0.59
N GLY A 378 45.95 13.46 0.18
CA GLY A 378 46.64 14.59 0.83
C GLY A 378 45.87 15.15 2.03
N ALA A 379 46.60 15.49 3.10
CA ALA A 379 46.11 16.21 4.26
C ALA A 379 46.87 17.54 4.39
N GLY A 380 46.21 18.61 4.84
CA GLY A 380 46.81 19.95 4.92
C GLY A 380 46.00 20.91 5.78
N VAL A 381 46.56 21.27 6.93
CA VAL A 381 45.99 22.18 7.94
C VAL A 381 45.83 23.61 7.40
N ALA A 382 44.69 24.24 7.71
CA ALA A 382 44.60 25.69 7.93
C ALA A 382 43.54 25.95 9.02
N ASP A 383 43.93 26.63 10.08
CA ASP A 383 43.10 27.08 11.20
C ASP A 383 42.68 28.56 10.98
N ASP A 384 42.01 29.16 11.96
CA ASP A 384 41.83 30.61 12.14
C ASP A 384 40.92 31.36 11.14
N ARG A 385 39.60 31.32 11.40
CA ARG A 385 38.67 32.44 11.19
C ARG A 385 37.56 32.46 12.25
N ASP A 386 37.61 33.45 13.13
CA ASP A 386 36.49 33.85 13.98
C ASP A 386 35.46 34.60 13.10
N PHE A 387 34.42 33.89 12.65
CA PHE A 387 33.40 34.44 11.75
C PHE A 387 32.33 35.21 12.54
N ASP A 388 32.28 36.53 12.37
CA ASP A 388 31.16 37.35 12.84
C ASP A 388 29.86 36.95 12.13
N ARG A 389 29.08 36.11 12.81
CA ARG A 389 27.80 35.55 12.37
C ARG A 389 26.72 36.61 12.06
N HIS A 390 26.91 37.86 12.50
CA HIS A 390 25.99 38.97 12.24
C HIS A 390 26.42 39.83 11.04
N ARG A 391 27.60 39.58 10.46
CA ARG A 391 28.11 40.31 9.32
C ARG A 391 27.27 40.07 8.06
N LEU A 392 27.11 41.11 7.25
CA LEU A 392 26.75 40.95 5.83
C LEU A 392 28.02 40.66 5.02
N PRO A 393 28.14 39.51 4.35
CA PRO A 393 29.31 39.22 3.55
C PRO A 393 29.21 39.94 2.21
N HIS A 394 30.04 40.97 2.06
CA HIS A 394 30.64 41.40 0.79
C HIS A 394 31.36 40.27 -0.01
N HIS A 395 31.30 39.03 0.48
CA HIS A 395 31.86 37.81 -0.09
C HIS A 395 30.78 36.73 -0.05
N HIS A 396 29.70 36.92 -0.82
CA HIS A 396 28.65 35.93 -1.02
C HIS A 396 29.20 34.69 -1.75
N GLN A 397 29.95 33.85 -1.03
CA GLN A 397 30.57 32.65 -1.58
C GLN A 397 29.53 31.53 -1.66
N VAL A 398 29.19 31.14 -2.88
CA VAL A 398 28.30 30.01 -3.15
C VAL A 398 28.96 28.71 -2.69
N ARG A 399 28.26 27.92 -1.88
CA ARG A 399 28.70 26.59 -1.42
C ARG A 399 27.98 25.48 -2.16
N SER A 400 28.65 24.37 -2.45
CA SER A 400 27.96 23.17 -2.94
C SER A 400 27.03 22.63 -1.84
N ALA A 401 25.77 22.33 -2.16
CA ALA A 401 24.86 21.70 -1.20
C ALA A 401 25.25 20.24 -0.94
N ALA A 402 24.93 19.73 0.25
CA ALA A 402 25.14 18.32 0.56
C ALA A 402 24.13 17.45 -0.20
N ARG A 403 24.59 16.34 -0.80
CA ARG A 403 23.76 15.40 -1.59
C ARG A 403 22.45 14.97 -0.92
N HIS A 404 22.50 14.62 0.36
CA HIS A 404 21.32 14.24 1.13
C HIS A 404 20.32 15.37 1.31
N ARG A 405 20.82 16.60 1.42
CA ARG A 405 19.97 17.78 1.51
C ARG A 405 19.34 18.10 0.16
N TYR A 406 20.07 17.97 -0.95
CA TYR A 406 19.46 18.05 -2.26
C TYR A 406 18.31 17.04 -2.43
N ALA A 407 18.53 15.76 -2.11
CA ALA A 407 17.48 14.74 -2.23
C ALA A 407 16.26 15.04 -1.34
N ALA A 408 16.46 15.56 -0.13
CA ALA A 408 15.38 15.98 0.75
C ALA A 408 14.62 17.21 0.25
N THR A 409 15.31 18.22 -0.27
CA THR A 409 14.67 19.42 -0.82
C THR A 409 13.94 19.10 -2.13
N ALA A 410 14.56 18.34 -3.04
CA ALA A 410 13.96 17.90 -4.30
C ALA A 410 12.80 16.92 -4.09
N GLY A 411 12.88 16.04 -3.08
CA GLY A 411 11.79 15.12 -2.75
C GLY A 411 10.66 15.73 -1.91
N THR A 412 10.85 16.94 -1.36
CA THR A 412 9.77 17.75 -0.75
C THR A 412 9.23 18.82 -1.69
N ALA A 413 9.89 19.10 -2.81
CA ALA A 413 9.42 20.04 -3.81
C ALA A 413 8.04 19.63 -4.36
N THR A 414 7.05 20.53 -4.26
CA THR A 414 5.76 20.40 -4.94
C THR A 414 5.81 21.30 -6.17
N ASP A 415 5.59 20.72 -7.34
CA ASP A 415 5.71 21.45 -8.61
C ASP A 415 4.77 22.67 -8.68
N GLY A 416 5.28 23.76 -9.27
CA GLY A 416 4.68 25.09 -9.26
C GLY A 416 4.37 25.67 -7.85
N GLY A 417 4.85 25.04 -6.78
CA GLY A 417 4.34 25.23 -5.42
C GLY A 417 5.37 25.65 -4.37
N ILE A 418 4.89 25.71 -3.13
CA ILE A 418 5.63 26.12 -1.94
C ILE A 418 5.43 25.06 -0.85
N THR A 419 6.42 24.21 -0.63
CA THR A 419 6.37 23.20 0.45
C THR A 419 7.01 23.73 1.74
N LEU A 420 6.35 23.46 2.87
CA LEU A 420 6.75 23.83 4.22
C LEU A 420 7.21 22.58 4.98
N VAL A 421 8.44 22.61 5.50
CA VAL A 421 9.09 21.46 6.13
C VAL A 421 9.51 21.79 7.56
N ASP A 422 8.93 21.13 8.56
CA ASP A 422 9.22 21.35 9.99
C ASP A 422 10.58 20.78 10.48
N HIS A 423 11.57 20.82 9.57
CA HIS A 423 12.98 20.49 9.73
C HIS A 423 13.69 21.26 10.86
N PRO A 424 14.11 20.71 12.02
CA PRO A 424 15.02 21.43 12.92
C PRO A 424 16.41 21.56 12.27
N ILE A 425 16.66 22.71 11.64
CA ILE A 425 17.85 22.98 10.84
C ILE A 425 18.86 23.88 11.56
N SER A 426 20.14 23.49 11.58
CA SER A 426 21.22 24.27 12.18
C SER A 426 21.49 25.55 11.42
N GLU A 427 21.66 26.65 12.15
CA GLU A 427 22.11 27.95 11.66
C GLU A 427 23.43 27.85 10.88
N LYS A 428 23.64 28.69 9.85
CA LYS A 428 24.98 28.83 9.25
C LYS A 428 25.91 29.66 10.14
N ASP A 429 27.21 29.36 10.05
CA ASP A 429 28.29 30.21 10.56
C ASP A 429 28.28 31.57 9.85
N ASP A 430 28.10 31.55 8.52
CA ASP A 430 27.85 32.73 7.69
C ASP A 430 26.45 32.66 7.04
N ARG A 431 25.56 33.59 7.44
CA ARG A 431 24.20 33.72 6.91
C ARG A 431 24.13 34.15 5.44
N GLY A 432 25.16 34.82 4.92
CA GLY A 432 25.20 35.35 3.56
C GLY A 432 25.90 34.45 2.55
N GLU A 433 26.31 33.24 2.94
CA GLU A 433 26.65 32.18 1.99
C GLU A 433 25.37 31.52 1.45
N PRO A 434 25.05 31.64 0.15
CA PRO A 434 24.05 30.78 -0.46
C PRO A 434 24.63 29.38 -0.74
N HIS A 435 23.81 28.49 -1.28
CA HIS A 435 24.25 27.19 -1.75
C HIS A 435 23.59 26.79 -3.07
N TRP A 436 24.27 25.89 -3.79
CA TRP A 436 23.98 25.47 -5.16
C TRP A 436 24.23 23.97 -5.30
N TYR A 437 23.39 23.26 -6.03
CA TYR A 437 23.62 21.86 -6.44
C TYR A 437 22.81 21.59 -7.71
N TYR A 438 23.39 20.90 -8.67
CA TYR A 438 22.70 20.47 -9.89
C TYR A 438 22.79 18.95 -10.00
N ASP A 439 21.65 18.31 -10.27
CA ASP A 439 21.59 16.90 -10.60
C ASP A 439 21.53 16.72 -12.12
N HIS A 440 22.47 15.94 -12.65
CA HIS A 440 22.65 15.72 -14.08
C HIS A 440 21.72 14.63 -14.63
N GLU A 441 21.11 13.79 -13.78
CA GLU A 441 20.19 12.72 -14.21
C GLU A 441 18.73 13.23 -14.25
N ASP A 442 18.35 14.07 -13.26
CA ASP A 442 17.02 14.67 -13.09
C ASP A 442 16.86 16.05 -13.79
N ASP A 443 17.91 16.58 -14.41
CA ASP A 443 18.01 17.94 -14.99
C ASP A 443 17.51 19.06 -14.04
N ARG A 444 17.88 18.94 -12.76
CA ARG A 444 17.31 19.74 -11.67
C ARG A 444 18.37 20.57 -10.94
N LEU A 445 18.17 21.88 -10.95
CA LEU A 445 18.96 22.84 -10.19
C LEU A 445 18.30 23.14 -8.83
N LEU A 446 19.08 22.99 -7.75
CA LEU A 446 18.78 23.49 -6.42
C LEU A 446 19.64 24.71 -6.11
N VAL A 447 19.00 25.82 -5.75
CA VAL A 447 19.65 26.97 -5.11
C VAL A 447 19.02 27.24 -3.74
N GLY A 448 19.76 27.85 -2.81
CA GLY A 448 19.18 28.18 -1.51
C GLY A 448 19.98 29.16 -0.65
N ALA A 449 19.31 29.69 0.37
CA ALA A 449 19.85 30.71 1.28
C ALA A 449 19.41 30.46 2.73
N GLU A 450 20.15 31.02 3.71
CA GLU A 450 19.56 31.27 5.03
C GLU A 450 18.74 32.56 4.95
N TYR A 451 17.46 32.48 5.33
CA TYR A 451 16.62 33.66 5.42
C TYR A 451 16.89 34.40 6.74
N ASP A 452 16.71 35.72 6.70
CA ASP A 452 17.03 36.65 7.78
C ASP A 452 16.23 37.96 7.58
N ASN A 453 16.15 38.43 6.33
CA ASN A 453 15.23 39.48 5.88
C ASN A 453 15.09 39.42 4.35
N PRO A 454 14.10 40.11 3.74
CA PRO A 454 13.83 40.05 2.30
C PRO A 454 15.05 40.34 1.42
N MET A 455 15.85 41.35 1.76
CA MET A 455 17.01 41.77 0.97
C MET A 455 18.12 40.71 0.98
N LYS A 456 18.48 40.17 2.16
CA LYS A 456 19.50 39.12 2.26
C LYS A 456 19.06 37.85 1.52
N GLY A 457 17.81 37.41 1.70
CA GLY A 457 17.28 36.21 1.08
C GLY A 457 17.37 36.26 -0.45
N TRP A 458 16.82 37.32 -1.07
CA TRP A 458 16.82 37.44 -2.53
C TRP A 458 18.20 37.70 -3.13
N VAL A 459 19.07 38.46 -2.46
CA VAL A 459 20.49 38.58 -2.87
C VAL A 459 21.17 37.22 -2.93
N CYS A 460 21.00 36.40 -1.89
CA CYS A 460 21.63 35.08 -1.82
C CYS A 460 21.09 34.13 -2.89
N ILE A 461 19.78 34.12 -3.16
CA ILE A 461 19.18 33.33 -4.25
C ILE A 461 19.66 33.83 -5.62
N ALA A 462 19.63 35.13 -5.90
CA ALA A 462 20.07 35.70 -7.18
C ALA A 462 21.54 35.39 -7.48
N LEU A 463 22.42 35.50 -6.49
CA LEU A 463 23.86 35.23 -6.63
C LEU A 463 24.22 33.73 -6.70
N ALA A 464 23.32 32.83 -6.30
CA ALA A 464 23.46 31.39 -6.54
C ALA A 464 22.95 30.99 -7.93
N LEU A 465 21.83 31.58 -8.37
CA LEU A 465 21.32 31.38 -9.74
C LEU A 465 22.37 31.83 -10.77
N ALA A 466 22.89 33.05 -10.62
CA ALA A 466 23.94 33.63 -11.46
C ALA A 466 25.37 33.29 -10.98
N ASP A 467 25.59 32.09 -10.40
CA ASP A 467 26.94 31.59 -10.16
C ASP A 467 27.57 31.07 -11.46
N PRO A 468 28.90 31.22 -11.69
CA PRO A 468 29.57 30.62 -12.84
C PRO A 468 29.39 29.10 -12.99
N GLN A 469 29.04 28.36 -11.92
CA GLN A 469 28.67 26.94 -12.01
C GLN A 469 27.39 26.72 -12.83
N THR A 470 26.41 27.63 -12.79
CA THR A 470 25.17 27.51 -13.57
C THR A 470 25.47 27.55 -15.07
N PHE A 471 26.25 28.52 -15.55
CA PHE A 471 26.64 28.62 -16.97
C PHE A 471 27.61 27.52 -17.40
N ARG A 472 28.37 26.93 -16.45
CA ARG A 472 29.30 25.84 -16.74
C ARG A 472 28.64 24.46 -16.81
N HIS A 473 27.61 24.21 -16.01
CA HIS A 473 27.03 22.87 -15.82
C HIS A 473 25.58 22.73 -16.29
N VAL A 474 24.83 23.84 -16.32
CA VAL A 474 23.37 23.86 -16.55
C VAL A 474 23.05 24.55 -17.88
N LEU A 475 23.30 25.85 -17.94
CA LEU A 475 23.15 26.70 -19.13
C LEU A 475 24.42 26.63 -19.98
N THR A 476 24.77 25.43 -20.46
CA THR A 476 25.94 25.19 -21.30
C THR A 476 25.78 25.87 -22.67
N PRO A 477 26.87 26.14 -23.41
CA PRO A 477 26.78 26.67 -24.78
C PRO A 477 25.86 25.85 -25.68
N GLU A 478 25.84 24.52 -25.54
CA GLU A 478 24.96 23.62 -26.29
C GLU A 478 23.46 23.91 -26.04
N ARG A 479 23.03 24.30 -24.82
CA ARG A 479 21.64 24.73 -24.55
C ARG A 479 21.31 26.10 -25.14
N PHE A 480 22.30 26.97 -25.34
CA PHE A 480 22.11 28.25 -26.02
C PHE A 480 22.16 28.14 -27.55
N GLU A 481 22.88 27.15 -28.08
CA GLU A 481 23.04 26.89 -29.52
C GLU A 481 21.98 25.94 -30.10
N THR A 482 21.12 25.34 -29.27
CA THR A 482 20.09 24.39 -29.71
C THR A 482 18.69 24.70 -29.15
N GLY A 483 17.67 24.29 -29.89
CA GLY A 483 16.27 24.35 -29.46
C GLY A 483 15.68 25.76 -29.32
N LYS A 484 14.54 25.83 -28.63
CA LYS A 484 13.68 27.02 -28.50
C LYS A 484 14.42 28.26 -27.99
N LEU A 485 15.35 28.10 -27.05
CA LEU A 485 16.14 29.20 -26.49
C LEU A 485 17.03 29.86 -27.56
N SER A 486 17.65 29.05 -28.43
CA SER A 486 18.51 29.54 -29.50
C SER A 486 17.74 30.38 -30.53
N ASP A 487 16.62 29.85 -31.03
CA ASP A 487 15.76 30.54 -32.01
C ASP A 487 15.23 31.88 -31.45
N MET A 488 14.81 31.89 -30.18
CA MET A 488 14.30 33.10 -29.53
C MET A 488 15.39 34.15 -29.25
N LEU A 489 16.61 33.74 -28.92
CA LEU A 489 17.74 34.67 -28.73
C LEU A 489 18.25 35.25 -30.06
N ALA A 490 18.19 34.49 -31.15
CA ALA A 490 18.62 34.97 -32.47
C ALA A 490 17.68 36.03 -33.04
N ASP A 491 16.39 35.73 -33.15
CA ASP A 491 15.43 36.54 -33.93
C ASP A 491 14.38 37.28 -33.08
N HIS A 492 14.25 36.99 -31.78
CA HIS A 492 13.12 37.45 -30.92
C HIS A 492 13.55 38.04 -29.56
N THR A 493 14.69 38.72 -29.48
CA THR A 493 15.19 39.33 -28.23
C THR A 493 14.26 40.39 -27.64
N ASP A 494 13.42 41.03 -28.45
CA ASP A 494 12.41 42.01 -28.02
C ASP A 494 11.20 41.33 -27.36
N LEU A 495 10.74 40.20 -27.90
CA LEU A 495 9.74 39.34 -27.26
C LEU A 495 10.25 38.83 -25.90
N LEU A 496 11.47 38.28 -25.85
CA LEU A 496 12.09 37.79 -24.61
C LEU A 496 12.18 38.87 -23.51
N ARG A 497 12.43 40.13 -23.88
CA ARG A 497 12.47 41.26 -22.94
C ARG A 497 11.08 41.71 -22.50
N ASN A 498 10.11 41.76 -23.41
CA ASN A 498 8.81 42.40 -23.18
C ASN A 498 7.69 41.44 -22.74
N SER A 499 7.85 40.12 -22.93
CA SER A 499 6.93 39.09 -22.40
C SER A 499 7.57 38.30 -21.24
N ARG A 500 8.74 37.70 -21.45
CA ARG A 500 9.49 36.86 -20.48
C ARG A 500 10.34 37.65 -19.48
N CYS A 501 10.37 38.98 -19.60
CA CYS A 501 11.12 39.89 -18.72
C CYS A 501 12.61 39.55 -18.56
N LEU A 502 13.25 38.98 -19.59
CA LEU A 502 14.68 38.69 -19.56
C LEU A 502 15.50 39.98 -19.51
N GLY A 503 15.92 40.40 -18.32
CA GLY A 503 16.78 41.55 -18.11
C GLY A 503 18.17 41.35 -18.71
N TYR A 504 18.94 42.45 -18.81
CA TYR A 504 20.34 42.48 -19.26
C TYR A 504 20.60 42.04 -20.73
N LEU A 505 19.58 41.54 -21.44
CA LEU A 505 19.67 41.17 -22.86
C LEU A 505 19.82 42.40 -23.77
N ALA A 506 20.78 42.35 -24.71
CA ALA A 506 21.11 43.48 -25.57
C ALA A 506 20.06 43.77 -26.66
N ASP A 507 20.10 44.98 -27.23
CA ASP A 507 19.05 45.47 -28.12
C ASP A 507 18.88 44.69 -29.42
N ARG A 508 19.98 44.18 -29.99
CA ARG A 508 20.05 43.37 -31.22
C ARG A 508 21.31 42.51 -31.18
N ASN A 509 21.29 41.39 -31.90
CA ASN A 509 22.47 40.54 -32.13
C ASN A 509 23.16 40.06 -30.84
N ALA A 510 22.40 39.83 -29.76
CA ALA A 510 22.96 39.31 -28.52
C ALA A 510 23.39 37.85 -28.72
N THR A 511 24.68 37.54 -28.54
CA THR A 511 25.12 36.14 -28.50
C THR A 511 24.92 35.53 -27.11
N ALA A 512 25.01 34.21 -27.03
CA ALA A 512 25.03 33.48 -25.76
C ALA A 512 26.18 33.91 -24.84
N GLU A 513 27.35 34.24 -25.42
CA GLU A 513 28.53 34.73 -24.72
C GLU A 513 28.29 36.14 -24.17
N ASP A 514 27.84 37.08 -25.02
CA ASP A 514 27.50 38.45 -24.60
C ASP A 514 26.47 38.46 -23.46
N TYR A 515 25.45 37.60 -23.54
CA TYR A 515 24.37 37.56 -22.55
C TYR A 515 24.81 36.88 -21.25
N THR A 516 25.66 35.85 -21.32
CA THR A 516 26.27 35.23 -20.14
C THR A 516 27.15 36.23 -19.39
N ASP A 517 28.00 36.97 -20.10
CA ASP A 517 28.87 38.00 -19.50
C ASP A 517 28.03 39.13 -18.88
N ALA A 518 26.96 39.60 -19.52
CA ALA A 518 26.06 40.61 -18.95
C ALA A 518 25.36 40.15 -17.65
N LEU A 519 24.97 38.87 -17.56
CA LEU A 519 24.39 38.30 -16.34
C LEU A 519 25.43 38.13 -15.22
N LEU A 520 26.68 37.79 -15.57
CA LEU A 520 27.79 37.72 -14.62
C LEU A 520 28.25 39.11 -14.13
N GLU A 521 28.20 40.13 -15.00
CA GLU A 521 28.42 41.53 -14.63
C GLU A 521 27.32 42.02 -13.67
N ALA A 522 26.05 41.77 -13.97
CA ALA A 522 24.93 42.09 -13.06
C ALA A 522 25.05 41.40 -11.69
N ALA A 523 25.55 40.17 -11.64
CA ALA A 523 25.84 39.46 -10.39
C ALA A 523 27.02 40.09 -9.62
N ASN A 524 27.98 40.70 -10.29
CA ASN A 524 29.09 41.43 -9.66
C ASN A 524 28.66 42.81 -9.17
N ASP A 525 27.85 43.55 -9.92
CA ASP A 525 27.24 44.81 -9.48
C ASP A 525 26.39 44.60 -8.21
N LEU A 526 25.63 43.51 -8.13
CA LEU A 526 24.86 43.16 -6.93
C LEU A 526 25.76 42.87 -5.71
N ARG A 527 26.95 42.27 -5.91
CA ARG A 527 27.96 42.06 -4.85
C ARG A 527 28.61 43.38 -4.42
N GLU A 528 28.87 44.30 -5.35
CA GLU A 528 29.40 45.63 -5.03
C GLU A 528 28.36 46.50 -4.30
N LEU A 529 27.08 46.42 -4.66
CA LEU A 529 26.00 47.08 -3.92
C LEU A 529 25.85 46.55 -2.48
N THR A 530 25.98 45.23 -2.24
CA THR A 530 25.89 44.67 -0.88
C THR A 530 27.14 44.98 -0.03
N LYS A 531 28.29 45.15 -0.68
CA LYS A 531 29.54 45.65 -0.11
C LYS A 531 29.46 47.14 0.25
N ASP A 532 28.90 47.99 -0.62
CA ASP A 532 28.64 49.40 -0.32
C ASP A 532 27.63 49.55 0.83
N TRP A 533 26.60 48.72 0.86
CA TRP A 533 25.69 48.62 2.01
C TRP A 533 26.42 48.22 3.29
N TYR A 534 27.33 47.23 3.24
CA TYR A 534 28.14 46.83 4.40
C TYR A 534 29.06 47.96 4.90
N HIS A 535 29.63 48.76 3.99
CA HIS A 535 30.51 49.87 4.34
C HIS A 535 29.80 51.18 4.73
N GLY A 536 28.47 51.27 4.54
CA GLY A 536 27.69 52.48 4.82
C GLY A 536 27.75 53.53 3.70
N ASN A 537 28.10 53.14 2.48
CA ASN A 537 28.33 54.01 1.33
C ASN A 537 27.00 54.47 0.67
N PHE A 538 26.05 55.00 1.44
CA PHE A 538 24.74 55.43 0.96
C PHE A 538 24.21 56.68 1.71
N GLU A 539 23.44 57.52 1.00
CA GLU A 539 22.77 58.69 1.60
C GLU A 539 21.50 58.32 2.38
N ASP A 540 20.74 57.36 1.88
CA ASP A 540 19.43 56.95 2.39
C ASP A 540 19.39 55.43 2.48
N SER A 541 19.32 54.94 3.72
CA SER A 541 19.35 53.52 4.06
C SER A 541 18.16 52.74 3.48
N SER A 542 16.96 53.33 3.46
CA SER A 542 15.75 52.65 2.99
C SER A 542 15.68 52.63 1.48
N ARG A 543 16.02 53.75 0.83
CA ARG A 543 16.13 53.85 -0.63
C ARG A 543 17.20 52.90 -1.18
N PHE A 544 18.34 52.76 -0.50
CA PHE A 544 19.43 51.87 -0.94
C PHE A 544 19.07 50.38 -0.77
N ARG A 545 18.43 49.99 0.35
CA ARG A 545 17.85 48.63 0.50
C ARG A 545 16.84 48.30 -0.60
N ALA A 546 15.97 49.25 -0.95
CA ALA A 546 15.00 49.07 -2.03
C ALA A 546 15.67 48.89 -3.39
N THR A 547 16.77 49.60 -3.67
CA THR A 547 17.61 49.35 -4.86
C THR A 547 18.17 47.93 -4.87
N ILE A 548 18.84 47.49 -3.79
CA ILE A 548 19.44 46.14 -3.71
C ILE A 548 18.39 45.05 -3.91
N LEU A 549 17.25 45.15 -3.23
CA LEU A 549 16.17 44.18 -3.35
C LEU A 549 15.56 44.17 -4.77
N ARG A 550 15.47 45.33 -5.43
CA ARG A 550 14.99 45.44 -6.81
C ARG A 550 15.96 44.79 -7.81
N GLU A 551 17.26 45.02 -7.70
CA GLU A 551 18.24 44.35 -8.58
C GLU A 551 18.29 42.84 -8.31
N ALA A 552 18.23 42.42 -7.04
CA ALA A 552 18.18 41.00 -6.67
C ALA A 552 16.94 40.28 -7.24
N HIS A 553 15.75 40.89 -7.14
CA HIS A 553 14.55 40.34 -7.78
C HIS A 553 14.65 40.32 -9.32
N GLY A 554 15.23 41.37 -9.93
CA GLY A 554 15.42 41.45 -11.38
C GLY A 554 16.32 40.36 -11.93
N LEU A 555 17.48 40.15 -11.29
CA LEU A 555 18.44 39.10 -11.64
C LEU A 555 17.85 37.70 -11.36
N ALA A 556 17.21 37.49 -10.20
CA ALA A 556 16.58 36.20 -9.88
C ALA A 556 15.47 35.84 -10.87
N GLY A 557 14.55 36.77 -11.17
CA GLY A 557 13.48 36.55 -12.16
C GLY A 557 14.01 36.28 -13.57
N THR A 558 15.05 37.01 -13.98
CA THR A 558 15.73 36.80 -15.27
C THR A 558 16.33 35.40 -15.36
N MET A 559 17.09 34.96 -14.35
CA MET A 559 17.70 33.63 -14.33
C MET A 559 16.66 32.51 -14.28
N VAL A 560 15.59 32.67 -13.50
CA VAL A 560 14.49 31.68 -13.40
C VAL A 560 13.78 31.54 -14.74
N HIS A 561 13.43 32.64 -15.41
CA HIS A 561 12.82 32.60 -16.73
C HIS A 561 13.76 32.12 -17.84
N LEU A 562 15.09 32.21 -17.65
CA LEU A 562 16.07 31.63 -18.57
C LEU A 562 16.20 30.12 -18.41
N LEU A 563 16.20 29.60 -17.18
CA LEU A 563 16.22 28.16 -16.88
C LEU A 563 14.96 27.44 -17.40
N ASP A 564 13.80 28.06 -17.25
CA ASP A 564 12.50 27.60 -17.78
C ASP A 564 12.41 27.63 -19.32
N LEU A 565 13.24 28.44 -20.00
CA LEU A 565 13.39 28.39 -21.46
C LEU A 565 14.46 27.38 -21.91
N ALA A 566 15.30 26.91 -20.99
CA ALA A 566 16.32 25.88 -21.19
C ALA A 566 15.87 24.46 -20.75
N ASP A 567 14.60 24.33 -20.35
CA ASP A 567 13.93 23.10 -19.88
C ASP A 567 14.59 22.48 -18.63
N VAL A 568 14.97 23.33 -17.66
CA VAL A 568 15.64 22.94 -16.40
C VAL A 568 14.72 23.14 -15.20
N ASP A 569 14.49 22.09 -14.39
CA ASP A 569 13.71 22.21 -13.15
C ASP A 569 14.50 22.98 -12.08
N LEU A 570 13.80 23.81 -11.31
CA LEU A 570 14.38 24.73 -10.33
C LEU A 570 13.69 24.64 -8.97
N VAL A 571 14.46 24.25 -7.96
CA VAL A 571 14.05 24.26 -6.55
C VAL A 571 14.79 25.39 -5.81
N ARG A 572 14.05 26.25 -5.10
CA ARG A 572 14.62 27.33 -4.24
C ARG A 572 14.37 27.03 -2.76
N GLU A 573 15.44 26.84 -2.00
CA GLU A 573 15.38 26.52 -0.58
C GLU A 573 15.66 27.73 0.33
N PHE A 574 14.70 28.08 1.18
CA PHE A 574 14.89 29.06 2.26
C PHE A 574 15.00 28.36 3.61
N ARG A 575 16.16 28.50 4.28
CA ARG A 575 16.39 28.00 5.64
C ARG A 575 15.85 29.02 6.64
N LEU A 576 15.06 28.55 7.58
CA LEU A 576 14.47 29.33 8.66
C LEU A 576 14.86 28.69 10.02
N PRO A 577 16.16 28.69 10.37
CA PRO A 577 16.60 28.16 11.66
C PRO A 577 15.98 29.00 12.79
N ASN A 578 15.67 28.35 13.92
CA ASN A 578 15.04 28.99 15.08
C ASN A 578 13.72 29.75 14.79
N PHE A 579 13.02 29.46 13.69
CA PHE A 579 11.83 30.19 13.20
C PHE A 579 10.84 30.61 14.31
N ALA A 580 10.38 29.65 15.13
CA ALA A 580 9.41 29.91 16.19
C ALA A 580 9.89 30.88 17.31
N ARG A 581 11.19 31.14 17.42
CA ARG A 581 11.83 32.03 18.42
C ARG A 581 12.27 33.36 17.82
N ASP A 582 12.82 33.34 16.61
CA ASP A 582 13.55 34.47 16.02
C ASP A 582 12.70 35.33 15.06
N TYR A 583 11.43 34.94 14.81
CA TYR A 583 10.52 35.62 13.89
C TYR A 583 9.21 35.97 14.60
N ASP A 584 8.92 37.27 14.74
CA ASP A 584 7.63 37.75 15.23
C ASP A 584 6.56 37.80 14.12
N GLU A 585 5.36 38.29 14.43
CA GLU A 585 4.25 38.35 13.45
C GLU A 585 4.53 39.32 12.28
N SER A 586 5.33 40.36 12.50
CA SER A 586 5.81 41.27 11.45
C SER A 586 6.85 40.59 10.58
N ASP A 587 7.82 39.86 11.16
CA ASP A 587 8.83 39.12 10.40
C ASP A 587 8.19 38.02 9.54
N ARG A 588 7.18 37.32 10.09
CA ARG A 588 6.37 36.31 9.38
C ARG A 588 5.55 36.94 8.26
N HIS A 589 4.96 38.11 8.50
CA HIS A 589 4.26 38.85 7.45
C HIS A 589 5.21 39.25 6.33
N ASP A 590 6.37 39.84 6.62
CA ASP A 590 7.31 40.28 5.58
C ASP A 590 7.93 39.09 4.83
N LEU A 591 8.16 37.96 5.50
CA LEU A 591 8.51 36.69 4.85
C LEU A 591 7.41 36.21 3.89
N ALA A 592 6.17 36.07 4.34
CA ALA A 592 5.06 35.64 3.49
C ALA A 592 4.84 36.60 2.29
N LYS A 593 5.02 37.90 2.52
CA LYS A 593 4.91 38.94 1.49
C LYS A 593 6.05 38.87 0.47
N THR A 594 7.31 38.71 0.90
CA THR A 594 8.45 38.67 -0.04
C THR A 594 8.50 37.37 -0.85
N ILE A 595 8.02 36.26 -0.28
CA ILE A 595 7.83 35.00 -1.01
C ILE A 595 6.69 35.14 -2.03
N ALA A 596 5.55 35.72 -1.67
CA ALA A 596 4.45 35.95 -2.61
C ALA A 596 4.86 36.86 -3.78
N ILE A 597 5.56 37.98 -3.52
CA ILE A 597 6.11 38.85 -4.57
C ILE A 597 7.11 38.09 -5.45
N GLY A 598 8.02 37.32 -4.84
CA GLY A 598 9.01 36.51 -5.56
C GLY A 598 8.38 35.46 -6.47
N ALA A 599 7.36 34.74 -5.97
CA ALA A 599 6.58 33.78 -6.74
C ALA A 599 5.84 34.47 -7.90
N SER A 600 5.17 35.60 -7.66
CA SER A 600 4.52 36.40 -8.71
C SER A 600 5.49 36.84 -9.82
N ILE A 601 6.72 37.24 -9.46
CA ILE A 601 7.80 37.62 -10.40
C ILE A 601 8.32 36.41 -11.19
N GLN A 602 8.26 35.20 -10.62
CA GLN A 602 8.74 33.95 -11.21
C GLN A 602 7.62 33.10 -11.81
N SER A 603 6.39 33.60 -11.86
CA SER A 603 5.24 32.90 -12.47
C SER A 603 5.02 33.37 -13.91
N ARG A 604 4.44 32.51 -14.75
CA ARG A 604 4.19 32.81 -16.16
C ARG A 604 2.86 32.24 -16.66
N TYR A 605 2.17 33.01 -17.48
CA TYR A 605 1.08 32.54 -18.34
C TYR A 605 1.62 32.46 -19.76
N ARG A 606 1.80 31.23 -20.27
CA ARG A 606 2.46 30.97 -21.58
C ARG A 606 3.82 31.69 -21.61
N GLU A 607 4.08 32.60 -22.57
CA GLU A 607 5.36 33.33 -22.64
C GLU A 607 5.41 34.65 -21.84
N PHE A 608 4.43 34.90 -20.95
CA PHE A 608 4.26 36.20 -20.29
C PHE A 608 4.44 36.11 -18.76
N THR A 609 5.43 36.82 -18.20
CA THR A 609 5.67 36.91 -16.75
C THR A 609 4.46 37.51 -16.03
N ALA A 610 3.93 36.81 -15.02
CA ALA A 610 2.69 37.18 -14.32
C ALA A 610 2.78 38.59 -13.69
N TYR A 611 3.86 38.88 -12.95
CA TYR A 611 4.04 40.20 -12.33
C TYR A 611 4.02 41.38 -13.32
N ARG A 612 4.56 41.20 -14.54
CA ARG A 612 4.56 42.22 -15.60
C ARG A 612 3.15 42.60 -16.05
N GLN A 613 2.24 41.62 -16.06
CA GLN A 613 0.90 41.74 -16.62
C GLN A 613 -0.17 42.08 -15.56
N LEU A 614 0.06 41.67 -14.30
CA LEU A 614 -0.94 41.76 -13.22
C LEU A 614 -0.63 42.87 -12.20
N PHE A 615 0.65 43.11 -11.88
CA PHE A 615 1.07 43.88 -10.69
C PHE A 615 2.04 45.05 -10.98
N GLU A 616 2.47 45.24 -12.22
CA GLU A 616 3.40 46.32 -12.58
C GLU A 616 2.70 47.69 -12.56
N CYS A 617 3.05 48.54 -11.59
CA CYS A 617 2.45 49.86 -11.44
C CYS A 617 3.14 50.98 -12.23
N ARG A 618 4.29 50.71 -12.89
CA ARG A 618 5.03 51.71 -13.67
C ARG A 618 4.50 51.82 -15.10
N GLU A 619 3.95 52.98 -15.44
CA GLU A 619 3.35 53.29 -16.75
C GLU A 619 4.29 52.97 -17.92
N ASP A 620 5.57 53.37 -17.86
CA ASP A 620 6.58 53.08 -18.90
C ASP A 620 6.81 51.57 -19.13
N LYS A 621 6.56 50.75 -18.11
CA LYS A 621 6.69 49.29 -18.15
C LYS A 621 5.39 48.56 -18.49
N ARG A 622 4.23 49.20 -18.33
CA ARG A 622 2.95 48.75 -18.87
C ARG A 622 2.86 49.03 -20.37
N GLU A 623 3.21 50.24 -20.82
CA GLU A 623 3.19 50.63 -22.23
C GLU A 623 4.16 49.80 -23.11
N SER A 624 5.27 49.33 -22.54
CA SER A 624 6.24 48.45 -23.22
C SER A 624 5.93 46.95 -23.12
N ALA A 625 4.94 46.56 -22.31
CA ALA A 625 4.55 45.16 -22.18
C ALA A 625 3.75 44.70 -23.41
N ILE A 626 4.03 43.50 -23.90
CA ILE A 626 3.15 42.83 -24.87
C ILE A 626 2.03 42.16 -24.06
N PRO A 627 0.75 42.49 -24.26
CA PRO A 627 -0.35 41.89 -23.51
C PRO A 627 -0.61 40.44 -23.99
N PRO A 628 -0.87 39.48 -23.08
CA PRO A 628 -1.21 38.12 -23.46
C PRO A 628 -2.60 38.07 -24.08
N ARG A 629 -2.77 37.19 -25.07
CA ARG A 629 -4.10 36.67 -25.40
C ARG A 629 -4.40 35.52 -24.44
N VAL A 630 -5.16 35.84 -23.39
CA VAL A 630 -5.71 34.84 -22.46
C VAL A 630 -6.66 33.91 -23.22
N ASP A 631 -6.59 32.63 -22.92
CA ASP A 631 -7.58 31.62 -23.33
C ASP A 631 -8.70 31.54 -22.29
N ALA A 632 -9.95 31.59 -22.73
CA ALA A 632 -11.08 31.48 -21.81
C ALA A 632 -11.29 30.04 -21.29
N ASP A 633 -10.91 29.05 -22.11
CA ASP A 633 -10.97 27.63 -21.76
C ASP A 633 -9.78 27.22 -20.86
N ASP A 634 -8.66 27.95 -20.94
CA ASP A 634 -7.45 27.76 -20.14
C ASP A 634 -6.83 29.13 -19.68
N PRO A 635 -7.44 29.78 -18.68
CA PRO A 635 -6.99 31.06 -18.12
C PRO A 635 -5.97 30.89 -17.00
N LEU A 636 -5.22 29.78 -16.99
CA LEU A 636 -4.32 29.39 -15.90
C LEU A 636 -2.86 29.41 -16.33
N GLY A 637 -2.00 29.94 -15.46
CA GLY A 637 -0.55 29.85 -15.57
C GLY A 637 0.07 29.16 -14.37
N GLU A 638 1.39 29.03 -14.39
CA GLU A 638 2.18 28.29 -13.39
C GLU A 638 3.26 29.15 -12.73
N CYS A 639 3.67 28.77 -11.51
CA CYS A 639 4.92 29.24 -10.95
C CYS A 639 6.06 28.44 -11.57
N VAL A 640 7.13 29.09 -12.03
CA VAL A 640 8.27 28.36 -12.61
C VAL A 640 9.00 27.62 -11.49
N GLY A 641 8.89 26.29 -11.47
CA GLY A 641 9.53 25.39 -10.51
C GLY A 641 9.03 25.55 -9.07
N SER A 642 9.74 24.93 -8.13
CA SER A 642 9.32 24.82 -6.72
C SER A 642 10.03 25.77 -5.74
N PHE A 643 9.38 26.05 -4.61
CA PHE A 643 9.96 26.63 -3.40
C PHE A 643 9.87 25.64 -2.22
N VAL A 644 10.91 25.60 -1.39
CA VAL A 644 10.92 24.81 -0.15
C VAL A 644 11.39 25.69 1.00
N LEU A 645 10.55 25.80 2.05
CA LEU A 645 10.84 26.54 3.26
C LEU A 645 11.07 25.53 4.39
N VAL A 646 12.29 25.47 4.93
CA VAL A 646 12.67 24.48 5.96
C VAL A 646 13.06 25.16 7.27
N GLY A 647 12.36 24.78 8.34
CA GLY A 647 12.60 25.29 9.69
C GLY A 647 11.57 24.75 10.69
N LYS A 648 11.95 24.54 11.94
CA LYS A 648 11.02 23.98 12.94
C LYS A 648 9.80 24.91 13.15
N SER A 649 8.61 24.35 12.97
CA SER A 649 7.30 25.02 13.06
C SER A 649 7.03 26.07 11.97
N VAL A 650 7.72 25.95 10.82
CA VAL A 650 7.45 26.76 9.62
C VAL A 650 6.11 26.43 8.98
N SER A 651 5.54 25.23 9.23
CA SER A 651 4.16 24.85 8.85
C SER A 651 3.12 25.91 9.20
N SER A 652 3.29 26.62 10.33
CA SER A 652 2.43 27.74 10.76
C SER A 652 2.38 28.93 9.80
N LEU A 653 3.28 28.99 8.81
CA LEU A 653 3.32 30.00 7.75
C LEU A 653 2.40 29.68 6.56
N ALA A 654 1.80 28.48 6.48
CA ALA A 654 0.95 28.05 5.37
C ALA A 654 -0.20 29.02 5.09
N ASP A 655 -1.06 29.31 6.07
CA ASP A 655 -2.19 30.22 5.87
C ASP A 655 -1.77 31.69 5.68
N PRO A 656 -0.75 32.23 6.39
CA PRO A 656 -0.13 33.50 6.02
C PRO A 656 0.33 33.58 4.56
N LEU A 657 0.95 32.53 4.02
CA LEU A 657 1.37 32.45 2.61
C LEU A 657 0.17 32.39 1.67
N ARG A 658 -0.78 31.46 1.86
CA ARG A 658 -2.01 31.35 1.06
C ARG A 658 -2.75 32.69 0.99
N ARG A 659 -3.00 33.32 2.15
CA ARG A 659 -3.61 34.65 2.22
C ARG A 659 -2.80 35.74 1.51
N ARG A 660 -1.46 35.69 1.52
CA ARG A 660 -0.60 36.68 0.86
C ARG A 660 -0.40 36.45 -0.63
N LEU A 661 -0.61 35.24 -1.14
CA LEU A 661 -0.64 34.92 -2.56
C LEU A 661 -1.96 35.40 -3.19
N THR A 662 -3.10 35.08 -2.55
CA THR A 662 -4.44 35.47 -3.02
C THR A 662 -4.74 36.96 -2.92
N ASN A 663 -4.41 37.60 -1.80
CA ASN A 663 -4.76 39.02 -1.58
C ASN A 663 -3.66 39.96 -2.12
N GLN A 664 -3.28 39.79 -3.39
CA GLN A 664 -2.41 40.72 -4.13
C GLN A 664 -3.28 41.61 -5.03
N GLU A 665 -3.15 42.93 -4.89
CA GLU A 665 -3.94 43.90 -5.66
C GLU A 665 -3.44 43.94 -7.11
N VAL A 666 -4.23 43.38 -8.04
CA VAL A 666 -4.02 43.54 -9.50
C VAL A 666 -4.36 44.97 -9.95
N HIS A 667 -3.76 45.43 -11.05
CA HIS A 667 -4.11 46.74 -11.62
C HIS A 667 -5.40 46.70 -12.46
N ASP A 668 -6.13 47.82 -12.56
CA ASP A 668 -7.46 47.90 -13.16
C ASP A 668 -7.59 47.29 -14.57
N ASP A 669 -6.57 47.45 -15.44
CA ASP A 669 -6.56 46.87 -16.80
C ASP A 669 -5.82 45.50 -16.86
N ALA A 670 -5.88 44.69 -15.80
CA ALA A 670 -5.22 43.37 -15.75
C ALA A 670 -5.92 42.35 -16.67
N PRO A 671 -5.16 41.53 -17.43
CA PRO A 671 -5.72 40.42 -18.17
C PRO A 671 -6.25 39.34 -17.22
N GLU A 672 -7.37 38.73 -17.59
CA GLU A 672 -8.19 37.84 -16.76
C GLU A 672 -7.60 36.41 -16.64
N PHE A 673 -6.36 36.30 -16.14
CA PHE A 673 -5.71 35.01 -15.83
C PHE A 673 -5.23 34.93 -14.38
N GLY A 674 -5.10 33.70 -13.89
CA GLY A 674 -4.58 33.39 -12.55
C GLY A 674 -3.46 32.35 -12.58
N ILE A 675 -2.62 32.34 -11.55
CA ILE A 675 -1.58 31.32 -11.34
C ILE A 675 -2.00 30.42 -10.19
N ARG A 676 -2.00 29.10 -10.39
CA ARG A 676 -2.18 28.12 -9.31
C ARG A 676 -0.84 27.88 -8.61
N VAL A 677 -0.82 28.05 -7.29
CA VAL A 677 0.36 27.81 -6.44
C VAL A 677 -0.05 26.90 -5.27
N PRO A 678 0.28 25.60 -5.31
CA PRO A 678 0.13 24.72 -4.16
C PRO A 678 0.94 25.22 -2.96
N VAL A 679 0.35 25.25 -1.77
CA VAL A 679 1.02 25.57 -0.50
C VAL A 679 0.76 24.43 0.48
N GLU A 680 1.75 23.58 0.70
CA GLU A 680 1.60 22.28 1.37
C GLU A 680 2.62 22.07 2.49
N THR A 681 2.35 21.14 3.40
CA THR A 681 3.28 20.63 4.40
C THR A 681 3.91 19.30 3.98
N ALA A 682 5.17 19.07 4.35
CA ALA A 682 5.94 17.86 4.00
C ALA A 682 5.69 16.66 4.94
N ASP A 683 4.43 16.38 5.23
CA ASP A 683 3.96 15.28 6.07
C ASP A 683 3.47 14.06 5.25
N LYS A 684 2.99 14.29 4.02
CA LYS A 684 2.47 13.25 3.13
C LYS A 684 3.55 12.24 2.72
N ARG A 685 3.19 10.95 2.74
CA ARG A 685 4.05 9.81 2.34
C ARG A 685 4.76 10.00 0.99
N ARG A 686 4.12 10.66 0.02
CA ARG A 686 4.71 10.97 -1.30
C ARG A 686 6.07 11.70 -1.20
N HIS A 687 6.23 12.59 -0.21
CA HIS A 687 7.45 13.37 0.00
C HIS A 687 8.58 12.52 0.59
N ILE A 688 8.25 11.55 1.47
CA ILE A 688 9.18 10.52 1.91
C ILE A 688 9.60 9.65 0.71
N ALA A 689 8.64 9.14 -0.07
CA ALA A 689 8.89 8.25 -1.19
C ALA A 689 9.81 8.87 -2.25
N GLN A 690 9.53 10.10 -2.70
CA GLN A 690 10.39 10.79 -3.66
C GLN A 690 11.77 11.13 -3.08
N THR A 691 11.86 11.51 -1.81
CA THR A 691 13.16 11.75 -1.14
C THR A 691 14.00 10.48 -1.03
N VAL A 692 13.36 9.36 -0.67
CA VAL A 692 13.99 8.03 -0.58
C VAL A 692 14.45 7.56 -1.95
N LYS A 693 13.62 7.75 -3.00
CA LYS A 693 13.99 7.51 -4.40
C LYS A 693 15.24 8.30 -4.81
N CYS A 694 15.23 9.64 -4.70
CA CYS A 694 16.39 10.48 -5.05
C CYS A 694 17.67 10.09 -4.30
N MET A 695 17.56 9.63 -3.04
CA MET A 695 18.69 9.12 -2.27
C MET A 695 19.19 7.74 -2.73
N CYS A 696 18.28 6.86 -3.15
CA CYS A 696 18.57 5.54 -3.67
C CYS A 696 19.22 5.61 -5.05
N ASP A 697 18.73 6.46 -5.94
CA ASP A 697 19.24 6.63 -7.31
C ASP A 697 20.69 7.16 -7.30
N GLN A 698 21.00 8.17 -6.46
CA GLN A 698 22.37 8.64 -6.20
C GLN A 698 23.34 7.58 -5.63
N LYS A 699 22.79 6.45 -5.17
CA LYS A 699 23.53 5.29 -4.63
C LYS A 699 23.44 4.07 -5.55
N SER A 700 22.81 4.20 -6.72
CA SER A 700 22.59 3.11 -7.68
C SER A 700 21.91 1.89 -7.05
N ILE A 701 20.99 2.12 -6.12
CA ILE A 701 20.08 1.12 -5.55
C ILE A 701 18.64 1.56 -5.83
N ARG A 702 17.68 0.64 -5.83
CA ARG A 702 16.25 0.94 -5.93
C ARG A 702 15.61 0.93 -4.54
N PRO A 703 14.66 1.84 -4.26
CA PRO A 703 13.83 1.75 -3.05
C PRO A 703 12.91 0.51 -3.10
N THR A 704 12.26 0.21 -1.98
CA THR A 704 11.13 -0.73 -1.88
C THR A 704 10.01 -0.09 -1.07
N ARG A 705 8.77 -0.58 -1.23
CA ARG A 705 7.62 -0.07 -0.46
C ARG A 705 7.84 -0.18 1.06
N ALA A 706 8.27 -1.33 1.54
CA ALA A 706 8.55 -1.57 2.96
C ALA A 706 9.71 -0.70 3.51
N ALA A 707 10.80 -0.50 2.76
CA ALA A 707 11.89 0.38 3.18
C ALA A 707 11.43 1.84 3.28
N THR A 708 10.58 2.28 2.35
CA THR A 708 9.98 3.62 2.33
C THR A 708 9.03 3.81 3.51
N SER A 709 8.19 2.82 3.80
CA SER A 709 7.34 2.75 4.99
C SER A 709 8.13 2.88 6.28
N MET A 710 9.15 2.04 6.49
CA MET A 710 9.94 2.06 7.73
C MET A 710 10.72 3.36 7.91
N LEU A 711 11.22 3.98 6.84
CA LEU A 711 11.84 5.31 6.90
C LEU A 711 10.81 6.42 7.21
N GLY A 712 9.64 6.40 6.57
CA GLY A 712 8.58 7.38 6.82
C GLY A 712 8.00 7.31 8.24
N ALA A 713 7.86 6.10 8.78
CA ALA A 713 7.30 5.87 10.11
C ALA A 713 8.30 6.16 11.25
N LEU A 714 9.59 5.84 11.04
CA LEU A 714 10.60 5.94 12.09
C LEU A 714 11.41 7.24 12.07
N THR A 715 11.37 8.03 10.99
CA THR A 715 12.05 9.34 10.92
C THR A 715 11.08 10.52 11.07
N GLY A 716 11.58 11.67 11.51
CA GLY A 716 10.73 12.84 11.77
C GLY A 716 10.25 13.61 10.54
N THR A 717 11.03 13.61 9.45
CA THR A 717 10.74 14.33 8.19
C THR A 717 11.54 13.70 7.04
N PRO A 718 11.25 14.02 5.76
CA PRO A 718 12.08 13.59 4.63
C PRO A 718 13.57 13.99 4.74
N TYR A 719 13.89 15.11 5.39
CA TYR A 719 15.29 15.50 5.65
C TYR A 719 16.02 14.52 6.57
N ASP A 720 15.30 13.89 7.52
CA ASP A 720 15.84 12.86 8.40
C ASP A 720 15.99 11.52 7.66
N ALA A 721 15.01 11.13 6.84
CA ALA A 721 15.13 9.95 5.96
C ALA A 721 16.33 10.07 5.00
N ALA A 722 16.56 11.25 4.42
CA ALA A 722 17.71 11.49 3.56
C ALA A 722 19.03 11.47 4.32
N LYS A 723 19.09 12.06 5.53
CA LYS A 723 20.26 12.01 6.42
C LYS A 723 20.60 10.57 6.82
N ALA A 724 19.60 9.73 7.09
CA ALA A 724 19.79 8.31 7.39
C ALA A 724 20.40 7.56 6.18
N LEU A 725 19.74 7.64 5.03
CA LEU A 725 20.21 6.99 3.80
C LEU A 725 21.60 7.49 3.36
N HIS A 726 21.96 8.75 3.67
CA HIS A 726 23.26 9.34 3.32
C HIS A 726 24.44 8.45 3.70
N ASN A 727 24.37 7.81 4.87
CA ASN A 727 25.46 7.02 5.45
C ASN A 727 25.61 5.61 4.86
N LEU A 728 24.71 5.18 3.96
CA LEU A 728 24.90 3.98 3.14
C LEU A 728 25.99 4.18 2.09
N GLY A 729 26.71 3.10 1.72
CA GLY A 729 27.58 3.13 0.54
C GLY A 729 26.77 3.19 -0.76
N SER A 730 27.37 3.71 -1.84
CA SER A 730 26.83 3.53 -3.19
C SER A 730 27.13 2.11 -3.70
N GLU A 731 26.15 1.49 -4.34
CA GLU A 731 26.30 0.17 -4.95
C GLU A 731 27.09 0.26 -6.26
N THR A 732 27.98 -0.71 -6.49
CA THR A 732 28.93 -0.71 -7.62
C THR A 732 29.15 -2.11 -8.21
N LYS A 733 28.65 -3.16 -7.57
CA LYS A 733 28.72 -4.56 -8.01
C LYS A 733 27.40 -5.03 -8.65
N ALA A 734 26.27 -4.53 -8.14
CA ALA A 734 24.94 -4.81 -8.66
C ALA A 734 24.07 -3.53 -8.72
N PRO A 735 24.39 -2.56 -9.60
CA PRO A 735 23.58 -1.36 -9.77
C PRO A 735 22.11 -1.68 -10.05
N GLY A 736 21.19 -0.96 -9.40
CA GLY A 736 19.75 -1.14 -9.52
C GLY A 736 19.15 -2.26 -8.67
N ARG A 737 19.91 -2.93 -7.79
CA ARG A 737 19.33 -3.85 -6.80
C ARG A 737 18.39 -3.11 -5.83
N ARG A 738 17.41 -3.82 -5.26
CA ARG A 738 16.60 -3.32 -4.13
C ARG A 738 17.49 -3.02 -2.90
N VAL A 739 17.15 -1.97 -2.15
CA VAL A 739 17.65 -1.69 -0.80
C VAL A 739 17.14 -2.75 0.17
N ARG A 740 17.95 -3.14 1.16
CA ARG A 740 17.59 -4.18 2.14
C ARG A 740 17.20 -3.59 3.48
N LEU A 741 16.39 -4.32 4.24
CA LEU A 741 15.94 -3.89 5.57
C LEU A 741 17.09 -3.84 6.60
N ASP A 742 18.13 -4.67 6.46
CA ASP A 742 19.36 -4.56 7.25
C ASP A 742 20.18 -3.29 6.93
N GLU A 743 20.02 -2.73 5.73
CA GLU A 743 20.55 -1.42 5.35
C GLU A 743 19.68 -0.29 5.92
N VAL A 744 18.35 -0.42 5.90
CA VAL A 744 17.42 0.54 6.52
C VAL A 744 17.65 0.65 8.03
N ARG A 745 17.81 -0.49 8.73
CA ARG A 745 18.15 -0.52 10.17
C ARG A 745 19.42 0.26 10.46
N TYR A 746 20.47 0.02 9.69
CA TYR A 746 21.75 0.71 9.83
C TYR A 746 21.65 2.20 9.49
N ALA A 747 20.90 2.57 8.43
CA ALA A 747 20.66 3.97 8.08
C ALA A 747 19.99 4.72 9.24
N LEU A 748 18.92 4.15 9.82
CA LEU A 748 18.22 4.70 10.97
C LEU A 748 19.12 4.82 12.21
N SER A 749 19.99 3.84 12.48
CA SER A 749 20.92 3.87 13.62
C SER A 749 22.09 4.87 13.48
N THR A 750 22.14 5.64 12.39
CA THR A 750 23.04 6.80 12.22
C THR A 750 22.41 8.16 12.49
N LEU A 751 21.11 8.22 12.81
CA LEU A 751 20.42 9.46 13.18
C LEU A 751 20.63 9.84 14.65
N ASP A 752 20.53 11.13 14.96
CA ASP A 752 20.48 11.60 16.35
C ASP A 752 19.19 11.08 17.02
N THR A 753 19.28 10.76 18.30
CA THR A 753 18.27 9.96 19.00
C THR A 753 16.88 10.61 19.03
N ASP A 754 16.79 11.93 19.00
CA ASP A 754 15.56 12.72 18.98
C ASP A 754 14.93 12.87 17.58
N ARG A 755 15.58 12.33 16.53
CA ARG A 755 15.04 12.26 15.17
C ARG A 755 14.31 10.94 14.88
N ILE A 756 14.47 9.93 15.74
CA ILE A 756 13.77 8.66 15.69
C ILE A 756 12.40 8.78 16.38
N LEU A 757 11.32 8.43 15.67
CA LEU A 757 9.92 8.50 16.14
C LEU A 757 9.56 9.86 16.76
N SER A 758 10.07 10.96 16.18
CA SER A 758 9.95 12.29 16.80
C SER A 758 8.50 12.78 16.98
N ALA A 759 7.56 12.29 16.15
CA ALA A 759 6.12 12.54 16.27
C ALA A 759 5.50 12.06 17.61
N MET A 760 6.15 11.13 18.32
CA MET A 760 5.69 10.65 19.63
C MET A 760 5.89 11.68 20.75
N GLU A 761 6.81 12.64 20.56
CA GLU A 761 7.28 13.59 21.58
C GLU A 761 7.73 12.95 22.91
N LYS A 762 8.14 11.67 22.92
CA LYS A 762 8.61 10.96 24.12
C LYS A 762 10.11 10.60 24.01
N PRO A 763 11.05 11.46 24.48
CA PRO A 763 12.48 11.22 24.35
C PRO A 763 12.98 9.89 24.94
N ALA A 764 12.27 9.33 25.94
CA ALA A 764 12.57 8.01 26.48
C ALA A 764 12.28 6.87 25.49
N LEU A 765 11.20 6.97 24.71
CA LEU A 765 10.83 5.98 23.69
C LEU A 765 11.81 6.01 22.51
N SER A 766 12.15 7.21 22.04
CA SER A 766 13.13 7.43 20.95
C SER A 766 14.51 6.86 21.32
N LYS A 767 14.94 7.05 22.58
CA LYS A 767 16.14 6.42 23.16
C LYS A 767 16.10 4.89 23.16
N ILE A 768 14.97 4.30 23.54
CA ILE A 768 14.80 2.84 23.57
C ILE A 768 14.90 2.26 22.15
N VAL A 769 14.17 2.84 21.19
CA VAL A 769 14.17 2.38 19.80
C VAL A 769 15.53 2.57 19.14
N HIS A 770 16.18 3.73 19.33
CA HIS A 770 17.55 3.96 18.84
C HIS A 770 18.56 2.95 19.44
N ALA A 771 18.51 2.69 20.75
CA ALA A 771 19.40 1.72 21.39
C ALA A 771 19.19 0.29 20.87
N LEU A 772 17.97 -0.09 20.52
CA LEU A 772 17.69 -1.38 19.86
C LEU A 772 18.16 -1.39 18.40
N LEU A 773 17.91 -0.34 17.61
CA LEU A 773 18.36 -0.23 16.22
C LEU A 773 19.88 -0.38 16.09
N VAL A 774 20.64 0.23 17.01
CA VAL A 774 22.12 0.11 17.14
C VAL A 774 22.57 -1.29 17.58
N ALA A 775 21.70 -2.10 18.20
CA ALA A 775 22.08 -3.42 18.71
C ALA A 775 22.20 -4.47 17.61
N GLU A 776 23.31 -5.23 17.65
CA GLU A 776 23.63 -6.36 16.77
C GLU A 776 23.05 -7.69 17.29
N THR A 777 22.55 -7.72 18.53
CA THR A 777 21.87 -8.85 19.19
C THR A 777 20.68 -8.34 20.01
N PRO A 778 19.73 -9.20 20.43
CA PRO A 778 18.74 -8.84 21.44
C PRO A 778 19.39 -8.35 22.76
N LEU A 779 18.68 -7.50 23.50
CA LEU A 779 19.16 -6.84 24.72
C LEU A 779 18.25 -7.15 25.92
N VAL A 780 18.82 -7.69 27.00
CA VAL A 780 18.10 -7.84 28.27
C VAL A 780 17.72 -6.49 28.88
N GLN A 781 16.62 -6.42 29.64
CA GLN A 781 16.02 -5.17 30.13
C GLN A 781 17.02 -4.22 30.82
N SER A 782 17.97 -4.76 31.59
CA SER A 782 18.99 -3.97 32.29
C SER A 782 20.01 -3.34 31.33
N GLU A 783 20.42 -4.07 30.29
CA GLU A 783 21.37 -3.59 29.29
C GLU A 783 20.69 -2.58 28.34
N LEU A 784 19.43 -2.83 27.96
CA LEU A 784 18.64 -1.87 27.19
C LEU A 784 18.46 -0.55 27.96
N ALA A 785 18.21 -0.59 29.26
CA ALA A 785 18.13 0.61 30.11
C ALA A 785 19.46 1.39 30.15
N GLU A 786 20.58 0.67 30.26
CA GLU A 786 21.93 1.26 30.26
C GLU A 786 22.28 1.89 28.91
N ARG A 787 22.17 1.13 27.81
CA ARG A 787 22.47 1.59 26.44
C ARG A 787 21.59 2.76 26.00
N ALA A 788 20.30 2.77 26.36
CA ALA A 788 19.38 3.87 26.07
C ALA A 788 19.55 5.08 27.00
N GLY A 789 20.24 4.93 28.13
CA GLY A 789 20.36 5.99 29.15
C GLY A 789 18.99 6.42 29.70
N VAL A 790 18.18 5.43 30.12
CA VAL A 790 16.85 5.59 30.73
C VAL A 790 16.68 4.66 31.94
N SER A 791 15.61 4.81 32.73
CA SER A 791 15.37 3.88 33.85
C SER A 791 14.76 2.56 33.37
N ALA A 792 15.04 1.46 34.06
CA ALA A 792 14.39 0.16 33.79
C ALA A 792 12.84 0.21 33.89
N ARG A 793 12.30 1.14 34.69
CA ARG A 793 10.85 1.46 34.72
C ARG A 793 10.39 2.10 33.41
N SER A 794 11.19 2.99 32.82
CA SER A 794 10.89 3.62 31.51
C SER A 794 10.90 2.59 30.38
N ILE A 795 11.78 1.56 30.45
CA ILE A 795 11.73 0.41 29.55
C ILE A 795 10.34 -0.24 29.64
N ARG A 796 9.95 -0.71 30.83
CA ARG A 796 8.68 -1.42 31.03
C ARG A 796 7.44 -0.59 30.62
N THR A 797 7.47 0.73 30.79
CA THR A 797 6.38 1.64 30.37
C THR A 797 6.26 1.82 28.86
N HIS A 798 7.31 1.51 28.08
CA HIS A 798 7.32 1.72 26.63
C HIS A 798 7.42 0.43 25.81
N THR A 799 8.03 -0.64 26.33
CA THR A 799 8.13 -1.93 25.62
C THR A 799 6.77 -2.55 25.34
N GLU A 800 5.86 -2.49 26.31
CA GLU A 800 4.46 -2.95 26.22
C GLU A 800 3.74 -2.41 24.96
N ARG A 801 3.86 -1.10 24.68
CA ARG A 801 3.25 -0.47 23.49
C ARG A 801 4.04 -0.68 22.21
N LEU A 802 5.37 -0.74 22.30
CA LEU A 802 6.21 -1.06 21.14
C LEU A 802 6.02 -2.50 20.66
N ALA A 803 5.68 -3.43 21.57
CA ALA A 803 5.35 -4.81 21.25
C ALA A 803 3.94 -4.94 20.65
N ALA A 804 2.94 -4.25 21.21
CA ALA A 804 1.58 -4.23 20.65
C ALA A 804 1.51 -3.64 19.23
N PHE A 805 2.41 -2.70 18.90
CA PHE A 805 2.60 -2.20 17.53
C PHE A 805 3.73 -2.94 16.76
N ASP A 806 4.12 -4.14 17.20
CA ASP A 806 5.07 -5.08 16.58
C ASP A 806 6.45 -4.49 16.16
N PHE A 807 6.83 -3.35 16.75
CA PHE A 807 8.14 -2.71 16.53
C PHE A 807 9.27 -3.40 17.30
N ILE A 808 8.95 -4.15 18.35
CA ILE A 808 9.90 -4.94 19.13
C ILE A 808 9.28 -6.27 19.52
N HIS A 809 10.11 -7.30 19.73
CA HIS A 809 9.70 -8.53 20.38
C HIS A 809 10.61 -8.83 21.59
N GLU A 810 10.05 -9.50 22.61
CA GLU A 810 10.85 -10.19 23.62
C GLU A 810 11.26 -11.58 23.10
N THR A 811 12.46 -12.03 23.51
CA THR A 811 13.03 -13.34 23.16
C THR A 811 13.75 -13.90 24.39
N ASP A 812 14.15 -15.18 24.37
CA ASP A 812 15.01 -15.78 25.42
C ASP A 812 16.30 -14.97 25.71
N ALA A 813 16.77 -14.19 24.73
CA ALA A 813 17.96 -13.33 24.84
C ALA A 813 17.63 -11.87 25.22
N GLY A 814 16.36 -11.52 25.41
CA GLY A 814 15.87 -10.16 25.65
C GLY A 814 15.21 -9.54 24.42
N TRP A 815 15.15 -8.21 24.39
CA TRP A 815 14.36 -7.44 23.43
C TRP A 815 15.11 -7.17 22.12
N ARG A 816 14.46 -7.36 20.97
CA ARG A 816 14.98 -6.94 19.65
C ARG A 816 14.02 -5.95 18.99
N PHE A 817 14.54 -5.05 18.14
CA PHE A 817 13.71 -4.28 17.21
C PHE A 817 13.39 -5.10 15.96
N THR A 818 12.18 -4.95 15.41
CA THR A 818 11.64 -5.68 14.26
C THR A 818 12.15 -5.11 12.93
N LEU A 819 13.47 -5.18 12.75
CA LEU A 819 14.21 -5.08 11.48
C LEU A 819 15.37 -6.09 11.57
N PRO A 820 15.98 -6.54 10.46
CA PRO A 820 16.94 -7.63 10.53
C PRO A 820 18.24 -7.25 11.25
N LEU A 821 18.70 -8.10 12.16
CA LEU A 821 19.96 -7.99 12.89
C LEU A 821 21.17 -8.20 11.97
N ARG A 822 22.27 -7.49 12.27
CA ARG A 822 23.60 -7.68 11.68
C ARG A 822 24.57 -8.23 12.73
N GLY A 823 24.20 -9.32 13.40
CA GLY A 823 25.02 -9.98 14.41
C GLY A 823 26.01 -10.99 13.83
N ASP A 824 26.78 -11.64 14.69
CA ASP A 824 27.71 -12.72 14.30
C ASP A 824 27.00 -14.08 14.20
N GLY A 825 27.16 -14.75 13.06
CA GLY A 825 26.82 -16.17 12.87
C GLY A 825 25.32 -16.46 12.93
N LYS A 826 24.81 -16.85 14.10
CA LYS A 826 23.40 -17.23 14.30
C LYS A 826 22.45 -16.04 14.58
N HIS A 827 22.95 -14.82 14.39
CA HIS A 827 22.22 -13.56 14.53
C HIS A 827 22.49 -12.60 13.33
N ASP A 828 23.08 -13.07 12.23
CA ASP A 828 23.19 -12.31 10.96
C ASP A 828 21.92 -12.59 10.13
N GLU A 829 20.87 -11.78 10.31
CA GLU A 829 19.58 -11.87 9.61
C GLU A 829 19.67 -11.14 8.24
N ARG A 830 20.84 -11.19 7.58
CA ARG A 830 21.24 -10.23 6.53
C ARG A 830 20.52 -10.44 5.20
N GLY A 831 19.45 -9.68 5.02
CA GLY A 831 18.60 -9.75 3.83
C GLY A 831 17.42 -10.70 4.02
N ASP A 832 17.14 -11.11 5.26
CA ASP A 832 15.85 -11.67 5.65
C ASP A 832 14.82 -10.55 5.76
N ASP A 833 13.55 -10.84 5.49
CA ASP A 833 12.47 -9.85 5.56
C ASP A 833 11.81 -9.82 6.95
N VAL A 834 12.51 -9.20 7.90
CA VAL A 834 12.00 -8.92 9.25
C VAL A 834 11.36 -7.53 9.29
N LEU A 835 10.04 -7.49 9.49
CA LEU A 835 9.20 -6.28 9.58
C LEU A 835 8.09 -6.48 10.62
N PRO A 836 7.52 -5.40 11.19
CA PRO A 836 6.20 -5.46 11.83
C PRO A 836 5.18 -6.07 10.86
N TRP A 837 4.31 -6.98 11.32
CA TRP A 837 3.46 -7.82 10.46
C TRP A 837 2.51 -7.06 9.51
N PHE A 838 2.29 -5.76 9.75
CA PHE A 838 1.36 -4.89 9.02
C PHE A 838 2.03 -3.92 8.04
N VAL A 839 3.35 -4.00 7.82
CA VAL A 839 4.04 -3.17 6.83
C VAL A 839 3.68 -3.64 5.41
N ALA A 840 3.24 -2.74 4.54
CA ALA A 840 2.95 -3.06 3.15
C ALA A 840 4.24 -3.44 2.37
N THR A 841 4.26 -4.67 1.85
CA THR A 841 5.42 -5.31 1.19
C THR A 841 5.36 -5.31 -0.33
N SER A 842 4.16 -5.45 -0.92
CA SER A 842 3.93 -5.54 -2.37
C SER A 842 4.35 -4.28 -3.12
N ASP A 843 5.28 -4.40 -4.07
CA ASP A 843 5.64 -3.31 -4.99
C ASP A 843 4.60 -3.22 -6.15
N GLU A 844 4.53 -2.07 -6.81
CA GLU A 844 3.60 -1.82 -7.93
C GLU A 844 3.75 -2.83 -9.07
N GLY A 845 2.74 -3.69 -9.25
CA GLY A 845 2.70 -4.78 -10.23
C GLY A 845 2.37 -6.15 -9.64
N ASP A 846 2.62 -6.34 -8.34
CA ASP A 846 2.24 -7.57 -7.62
C ASP A 846 0.80 -7.45 -7.08
N GLU A 847 -0.21 -7.54 -7.96
CA GLU A 847 -1.66 -7.39 -7.68
C GLU A 847 -2.28 -8.43 -6.70
N GLN A 848 -1.46 -9.18 -5.96
CA GLN A 848 -1.85 -10.42 -5.25
C GLN A 848 -1.46 -10.45 -3.76
N GLU A 849 -0.73 -9.45 -3.25
CA GLU A 849 -0.39 -9.34 -1.82
C GLU A 849 -1.31 -8.32 -1.13
N GLN A 850 -2.04 -8.79 -0.12
CA GLN A 850 -3.15 -8.05 0.51
C GLN A 850 -2.64 -7.00 1.52
N ASP A 851 -2.81 -5.71 1.18
CA ASP A 851 -2.44 -4.61 2.07
C ASP A 851 -3.16 -4.67 3.43
N THR A 852 -2.48 -4.22 4.49
CA THR A 852 -3.04 -4.24 5.85
C THR A 852 -3.85 -2.98 6.16
N PHE A 853 -5.05 -3.15 6.72
CA PHE A 853 -5.85 -2.02 7.19
C PHE A 853 -5.46 -1.61 8.60
N VAL A 854 -5.25 -0.30 8.82
CA VAL A 854 -4.94 0.28 10.14
C VAL A 854 -5.96 -0.11 11.21
N ARG A 855 -7.24 -0.26 10.86
CA ARG A 855 -8.31 -0.70 11.78
C ARG A 855 -8.09 -2.10 12.38
N ASP A 856 -7.30 -2.94 11.70
CA ASP A 856 -6.96 -4.30 12.13
C ASP A 856 -5.71 -4.26 13.03
N VAL A 857 -4.71 -3.43 12.68
CA VAL A 857 -3.56 -3.13 13.55
C VAL A 857 -4.02 -2.60 14.91
N LEU A 858 -5.00 -1.68 14.89
CA LEU A 858 -5.63 -1.18 16.11
C LEU A 858 -6.40 -2.25 16.89
N ALA A 859 -6.93 -3.29 16.23
CA ALA A 859 -7.59 -4.40 16.91
C ALA A 859 -6.56 -5.26 17.67
N GLU A 860 -5.43 -5.61 17.05
CA GLU A 860 -4.32 -6.29 17.74
C GLU A 860 -3.85 -5.50 18.96
N VAL A 861 -3.63 -4.19 18.81
CA VAL A 861 -3.17 -3.33 19.91
C VAL A 861 -4.18 -3.31 21.07
N VAL A 862 -5.49 -3.48 20.81
CA VAL A 862 -6.50 -3.64 21.87
C VAL A 862 -6.45 -5.04 22.49
N HIS A 863 -6.25 -6.10 21.70
CA HIS A 863 -6.10 -7.48 22.21
C HIS A 863 -4.82 -7.69 23.03
N ASP A 864 -3.72 -7.03 22.68
CA ASP A 864 -2.42 -7.12 23.37
C ASP A 864 -2.37 -6.28 24.66
N LEU A 865 -3.12 -5.17 24.72
CA LEU A 865 -3.12 -4.25 25.86
C LEU A 865 -4.27 -4.46 26.85
N LEU A 866 -5.31 -5.23 26.50
CA LEU A 866 -6.44 -5.55 27.39
C LEU A 866 -6.52 -7.05 27.73
N PRO A 867 -6.88 -7.42 28.97
CA PRO A 867 -7.21 -8.81 29.32
C PRO A 867 -8.34 -9.39 28.45
N PRO A 868 -8.37 -10.71 28.19
CA PRO A 868 -9.42 -11.36 27.40
C PRO A 868 -10.85 -11.10 27.90
N ASP A 869 -11.02 -11.03 29.23
CA ASP A 869 -12.32 -10.76 29.86
C ASP A 869 -12.85 -9.34 29.57
N GLN A 870 -11.97 -8.40 29.17
CA GLN A 870 -12.33 -7.01 28.86
C GLN A 870 -12.57 -6.78 27.36
N TYR A 871 -11.78 -7.39 26.46
CA TYR A 871 -12.02 -7.17 25.02
C TYR A 871 -13.31 -7.81 24.50
N ALA A 872 -13.89 -8.74 25.25
CA ALA A 872 -15.18 -9.36 24.95
C ALA A 872 -16.40 -8.56 25.45
N ASP A 873 -16.20 -7.49 26.23
CA ASP A 873 -17.28 -6.66 26.79
C ASP A 873 -17.61 -5.49 25.84
N PRO A 874 -18.81 -5.43 25.23
CA PRO A 874 -19.21 -4.33 24.37
C PRO A 874 -19.50 -3.02 25.14
N ASP A 875 -19.68 -3.07 26.46
CA ASP A 875 -19.86 -1.89 27.32
C ASP A 875 -18.51 -1.34 27.87
N ASP A 876 -17.37 -1.99 27.59
CA ASP A 876 -16.05 -1.48 27.96
C ASP A 876 -15.68 -0.22 27.15
N PRO A 877 -15.16 0.85 27.78
CA PRO A 877 -14.90 2.13 27.11
C PRO A 877 -13.82 2.10 26.03
N ILE A 878 -13.01 1.04 25.93
CA ILE A 878 -11.97 0.87 24.91
C ILE A 878 -12.37 -0.25 23.94
N ALA A 879 -12.76 -1.42 24.45
CA ALA A 879 -13.11 -2.56 23.61
C ALA A 879 -14.46 -2.41 22.90
N GLY A 880 -15.42 -1.69 23.49
CA GLY A 880 -16.68 -1.29 22.84
C GLY A 880 -16.47 -0.60 21.48
N ALA A 881 -15.33 0.07 21.29
CA ALA A 881 -14.95 0.65 20.00
C ALA A 881 -14.75 -0.39 18.90
N LEU A 882 -14.35 -1.63 19.22
CA LEU A 882 -14.24 -2.72 18.24
C LEU A 882 -15.61 -3.15 17.70
N PHE A 883 -16.68 -2.98 18.49
CA PHE A 883 -18.08 -3.25 18.11
C PHE A 883 -18.74 -2.08 17.35
N SER A 884 -18.08 -0.91 17.24
CA SER A 884 -18.53 0.20 16.40
C SER A 884 -18.43 -0.14 14.90
N GLU A 885 -19.17 0.56 14.04
CA GLU A 885 -19.04 0.37 12.58
C GLU A 885 -17.58 0.58 12.12
N PRO A 886 -17.10 -0.10 11.06
CA PRO A 886 -15.69 -0.04 10.65
C PRO A 886 -15.16 1.37 10.33
N ARG A 887 -16.05 2.33 10.00
CA ARG A 887 -15.73 3.76 9.79
C ARG A 887 -15.60 4.54 11.09
N GLU A 888 -16.37 4.16 12.12
CA GLU A 888 -16.43 4.86 13.40
C GLU A 888 -15.40 4.32 14.41
N ARG A 889 -15.01 3.04 14.28
CA ARG A 889 -14.01 2.35 15.14
C ARG A 889 -12.76 3.19 15.41
N ILE A 890 -12.19 3.86 14.40
CA ILE A 890 -10.97 4.67 14.57
C ILE A 890 -11.24 5.92 15.41
N SER A 891 -12.36 6.62 15.19
CA SER A 891 -12.77 7.76 16.04
C SER A 891 -13.03 7.34 17.48
N THR A 892 -13.80 6.28 17.70
CA THR A 892 -14.12 5.78 19.05
C THR A 892 -12.86 5.35 19.81
N LEU A 893 -11.89 4.69 19.16
CA LEU A 893 -10.60 4.35 19.77
C LEU A 893 -9.73 5.58 20.10
N ARG A 894 -9.78 6.66 19.30
CA ARG A 894 -9.06 7.91 19.61
C ARG A 894 -9.67 8.64 20.81
N GLU A 895 -10.99 8.61 20.95
CA GLU A 895 -11.67 9.16 22.13
C GLU A 895 -11.38 8.34 23.41
N ALA A 896 -11.27 7.01 23.28
CA ALA A 896 -10.90 6.12 24.39
C ALA A 896 -9.40 6.23 24.79
N TRP A 897 -8.50 6.44 23.81
CA TRP A 897 -7.05 6.50 24.01
C TRP A 897 -6.44 7.81 23.47
N GLU A 898 -6.42 8.85 24.30
CA GLU A 898 -5.75 10.15 24.02
C GLU A 898 -4.27 10.03 23.53
N TRP A 899 -3.62 8.91 23.81
CA TRP A 899 -2.23 8.65 23.45
C TRP A 899 -2.05 8.03 22.06
N LEU A 900 -3.13 7.69 21.36
CA LEU A 900 -3.12 6.90 20.13
C LEU A 900 -2.73 7.71 18.88
N ASP A 901 -3.03 9.00 18.83
CA ASP A 901 -2.85 9.85 17.64
C ASP A 901 -1.46 9.76 16.96
N PRO A 902 -0.32 9.83 17.69
CA PRO A 902 1.00 9.63 17.08
C PRO A 902 1.23 8.23 16.52
N TRP A 903 0.63 7.20 17.12
CA TRP A 903 0.72 5.82 16.64
C TRP A 903 -0.18 5.57 15.43
N LEU A 904 -1.33 6.26 15.34
CA LEU A 904 -2.21 6.18 14.18
C LEU A 904 -1.51 6.67 12.90
N SER A 905 -0.81 7.81 12.98
CA SER A 905 0.01 8.33 11.87
C SER A 905 1.13 7.36 11.47
N VAL A 906 1.83 6.80 12.46
CA VAL A 906 2.86 5.77 12.25
C VAL A 906 2.29 4.50 11.60
N ALA A 907 1.14 4.01 12.05
CA ALA A 907 0.48 2.84 11.48
C ALA A 907 0.01 3.10 10.04
N GLN A 908 -0.57 4.27 9.76
CA GLN A 908 -0.97 4.69 8.40
C GLN A 908 0.23 4.73 7.44
N MET A 909 1.36 5.26 7.90
CA MET A 909 2.60 5.30 7.11
C MET A 909 3.19 3.90 6.83
N LEU A 910 2.96 2.92 7.70
CA LEU A 910 3.39 1.53 7.51
C LEU A 910 2.45 0.72 6.62
N CYS A 911 1.14 0.87 6.82
CA CYS A 911 0.08 0.22 6.05
C CYS A 911 -0.06 0.75 4.61
N ASP A 912 0.59 1.89 4.29
CA ASP A 912 0.38 2.66 3.05
C ASP A 912 -1.07 3.16 2.85
N SER A 913 -1.88 3.12 3.92
CA SER A 913 -3.25 3.59 3.89
C SER A 913 -3.28 5.12 3.89
N THR A 914 -3.69 5.73 2.78
CA THR A 914 -4.20 7.11 2.85
C THR A 914 -5.45 7.14 3.75
N THR A 915 -5.73 8.27 4.40
CA THR A 915 -6.87 8.46 5.32
C THR A 915 -8.25 8.44 4.65
N THR A 916 -8.35 7.97 3.41
CA THR A 916 -9.44 8.18 2.47
C THR A 916 -10.56 7.11 2.53
N ASP A 917 -10.39 6.05 3.32
CA ASP A 917 -11.41 4.99 3.52
C ASP A 917 -12.74 5.48 4.16
N CYS A 918 -12.78 6.75 4.60
CA CYS A 918 -14.01 7.43 5.04
C CYS A 918 -14.73 8.22 3.91
N SER A 919 -14.23 8.24 2.67
CA SER A 919 -14.82 9.05 1.58
C SER A 919 -14.87 8.35 0.21
N HIS A 920 -16.09 8.06 -0.24
CA HIS A 920 -16.51 7.85 -1.63
C HIS A 920 -15.82 6.79 -2.49
N ALA A 921 -16.32 5.56 -2.42
CA ALA A 921 -16.54 4.80 -3.65
C ALA A 921 -17.62 5.51 -4.49
N GLY A 922 -17.27 6.02 -5.68
CA GLY A 922 -18.23 6.54 -6.66
C GLY A 922 -18.53 8.05 -6.63
N SER A 923 -17.68 8.87 -6.02
CA SER A 923 -17.56 10.28 -6.43
C SER A 923 -16.31 10.42 -7.28
N GLU A 924 -16.41 11.16 -8.39
CA GLU A 924 -15.22 11.77 -8.98
C GLU A 924 -14.61 12.71 -7.93
N CYS A 925 -13.27 12.81 -7.88
CA CYS A 925 -12.60 13.75 -7.00
C CYS A 925 -12.96 15.17 -7.44
N ASP A 926 -13.75 15.91 -6.64
CA ASP A 926 -14.00 17.33 -6.92
C ASP A 926 -12.66 18.07 -6.90
N PRO A 927 -12.20 18.65 -8.02
CA PRO A 927 -10.90 19.32 -8.10
C PRO A 927 -10.84 20.59 -7.23
N ASN A 928 -11.95 21.00 -6.60
CA ASN A 928 -12.07 22.18 -5.77
C ASN A 928 -11.98 21.89 -4.26
N CYS A 929 -11.19 20.90 -3.84
CA CYS A 929 -10.70 20.80 -2.45
C CYS A 929 -9.73 21.95 -2.11
N SER A 930 -10.25 23.18 -2.07
CA SER A 930 -9.53 24.46 -2.15
C SER A 930 -8.78 24.88 -0.89
N GLY A 931 -8.33 23.93 -0.06
CA GLY A 931 -7.60 24.20 1.18
C GLY A 931 -6.09 24.40 0.98
N GLU A 932 -5.50 23.77 -0.05
CA GLU A 932 -4.05 23.73 -0.23
C GLU A 932 -3.54 24.64 -1.35
N ILE A 933 -4.35 24.94 -2.36
CA ILE A 933 -3.95 25.78 -3.51
C ILE A 933 -4.28 27.24 -3.24
N ALA A 934 -3.33 28.14 -3.49
CA ALA A 934 -3.56 29.57 -3.58
C ALA A 934 -3.57 30.04 -5.05
N MET A 935 -4.40 31.05 -5.34
CA MET A 935 -4.47 31.70 -6.65
C MET A 935 -3.74 33.04 -6.61
N ILE A 936 -2.79 33.30 -7.51
CA ILE A 936 -2.23 34.64 -7.73
C ILE A 936 -2.95 35.27 -8.94
N GLY A 937 -3.44 36.50 -8.83
CA GLY A 937 -4.02 37.24 -9.95
C GLY A 937 -5.54 37.23 -9.93
N VAL A 938 -6.17 37.17 -11.11
CA VAL A 938 -7.62 37.08 -11.24
C VAL A 938 -8.03 35.62 -11.06
N GLU A 939 -8.96 35.34 -10.14
CA GLU A 939 -9.60 34.03 -10.05
C GLU A 939 -10.63 33.92 -11.19
N PRO A 940 -10.46 32.99 -12.15
CA PRO A 940 -11.30 32.95 -13.35
C PRO A 940 -12.68 32.37 -13.04
N ASP A 941 -13.73 33.02 -13.54
CA ASP A 941 -15.14 32.58 -13.47
C ASP A 941 -15.39 31.33 -14.35
N GLN A 942 -14.78 30.19 -13.99
CA GLN A 942 -15.05 28.91 -14.64
C GLN A 942 -16.44 28.40 -14.26
N ALA A 943 -17.43 28.81 -15.04
CA ALA A 943 -18.77 28.24 -15.03
C ALA A 943 -18.71 26.74 -15.38
N SER A 944 -18.62 25.91 -14.33
CA SER A 944 -18.44 24.45 -14.44
C SER A 944 -19.37 23.83 -15.48
N LEU A 945 -18.81 22.99 -16.36
CA LEU A 945 -19.52 22.36 -17.47
C LEU A 945 -20.74 21.52 -17.01
N ALA A 946 -20.76 21.07 -15.76
CA ALA A 946 -21.92 20.43 -15.13
C ALA A 946 -23.16 21.34 -15.09
N ALA A 947 -22.99 22.65 -14.89
CA ALA A 947 -24.08 23.62 -14.87
C ALA A 947 -24.62 23.90 -16.29
N ALA A 948 -23.76 23.88 -17.31
CA ALA A 948 -24.17 24.04 -18.70
C ALA A 948 -24.97 22.84 -19.23
N ALA A 949 -24.56 21.62 -18.86
CA ALA A 949 -25.23 20.37 -19.29
C ALA A 949 -26.65 20.22 -18.72
N GLY A 950 -26.95 20.78 -17.55
CA GLY A 950 -28.29 20.77 -16.95
C GLY A 950 -29.28 21.80 -17.54
N GLY A 951 -28.84 22.66 -18.46
CA GLY A 951 -29.55 23.87 -18.88
C GLY A 951 -30.17 23.87 -20.28
N GLY A 952 -30.43 22.72 -20.91
CA GLY A 952 -30.76 22.69 -22.34
C GLY A 952 -31.68 21.57 -22.86
N GLY A 953 -33.00 21.80 -22.76
CA GLY A 953 -34.01 21.29 -23.72
C GLY A 953 -34.61 19.91 -23.45
#